data_AF-A0A4Q4U1L3-F1
#
_entry.id   AF-A0A4Q4U1L3-F1
#
_cell.length_a   1.000
_cell.length_b   1.000
_cell.length_c   1.000
_cell.angle_alpha   90.00
_cell.angle_beta   90.00
_cell.angle_gamma   90.00
#
_symmetry.space_group_name_H-M   'P 1'
#
loop_
_entity.id
_entity.type
_entity.pdbx_description
1 polymer ?
#
loop_
_entity_poly.entity_id
_entity_poly.type
_entity_poly.pdbx_seq_one_letter_code
_entity_poly.pdbx_strand_id
1 'polypeptide(L)'
;MSDLKSANGFHYPSSRWKAEIHPRESEVSAEVNGYFLQHWPFPNEKARKKFIAAGFPHVLEDMSLEDGKAYNAKLMPISRGDVRPDRGVPVEYITWDLWESMRAYDRKMADDILEPTFEFMRAQTDPSRLKPMDLKEYLEYREADVGKALLAALMRFSMALRVSPEDLAIARPVDRNCSRHLSVMNDIWSFEKEVIASQSGHSEGGILCSAVSTLHDAADIPIEASKPDWLNSFECLLYCAGTISYNLILHPLAGFPGPLLARSSLLWRNWSTLSGRHHRHIERLHRKYGAVVRVSPKELSFASVESYEDIYGLPRAGRQHFVKSDFYDIYGSAYKTGCIGSERDPGTHAQKKRNLAAAFTARALAAQEDIVQQYLDTFVEKIGPLSTKNAKGLNITKWFEMATFDILGEMAFGESFGCLAEEKHHFWIDLILDHLYEITLVDNLRRFWLPKLLGRLILPALIMPVREKHSTYSREKVRMRLESSSQRNDFFTNIAAKVKSGDVSLEEMTAHASTLIVAGAETTATELAAATYYVLKTPGVKNELEQEIRSRYASYDELDASSAQQLPYLRAVINETLRIHPSGAHGFPRVSPGATVDGKWIPRGAEVYTNTWTVSHSPKYFSNPDEFDPSRWIEPDCRNIKEASQPFSLGARACLGRNFAYSEMSSCLAKMFFTYDMELVDKTLDWEAASRHYIMWWKAPIFKGAASRVDLATFAVPRDPHHIWSEACVLDPSCVFEPRATRDLSAGLLLIREAQSKFAVRAGGHMPVPGAQSVDGGVMVSLSRLATVALGANGTVAHLGPGNRWGDVYSFLARRGLAVNGGRFPTVGVGGVLVGGGIGYFSGRHGWSCDGVVSYEVVLADGRVVYATADGEHADLFWALKGGHNHFGIVTRFDVRTFPVGAAFGGVATWRGPEAGAAFYTALDAYMAPGGGVDDPDVHISTFVGVAPANGSSSITYSSLMSYPGSDPNPVPLINFTSLLDPAWNDAVVSSGVGVHEDWTEISTQLAAFGTDGFRDLFATFGYIGDPGANRLFNKTVIEGALQNLSHIEGLTVYAAHQPISKGFMEASRRAAPGGNVLGLDPDVDGTFIAARIDAIWTCEEDDEAIYNFVHECMDIMERKLRPLGLWTGFVYLNDAAKGQKPFETYAQGNNLPRLRKIQSKYDPDCFIQDYLQHGFALD
;
A
#
# COMPACT_ATOMS: atom_id res chain seq x y z
N MET A 1 49.49 -34.32 -36.52
CA MET A 1 49.45 -34.35 -35.05
C MET A 1 48.75 -35.63 -34.62
N SER A 2 49.38 -36.78 -34.89
CA SER A 2 48.75 -38.11 -34.79
C SER A 2 49.47 -39.04 -33.82
N ASP A 3 50.42 -38.54 -33.02
CA ASP A 3 51.04 -39.33 -31.96
C ASP A 3 51.60 -38.33 -30.95
N LEU A 4 51.00 -38.25 -29.75
CA LEU A 4 51.65 -37.78 -28.51
C LEU A 4 50.70 -37.95 -27.31
N LYS A 5 51.03 -38.95 -26.48
CA LYS A 5 50.77 -39.15 -25.04
C LYS A 5 49.32 -39.05 -24.52
N SER A 6 48.60 -40.18 -24.53
CA SER A 6 47.63 -40.47 -23.46
C SER A 6 48.33 -41.33 -22.41
N ALA A 7 48.61 -40.76 -21.23
CA ALA A 7 49.20 -41.51 -20.13
C ALA A 7 48.30 -42.65 -19.62
N ASN A 8 47.01 -42.66 -20.00
CA ASN A 8 45.99 -43.59 -19.46
C ASN A 8 45.30 -44.47 -20.52
N GLY A 9 45.74 -44.51 -21.78
CA GLY A 9 45.21 -45.45 -22.78
C GLY A 9 43.74 -45.23 -23.21
N PHE A 10 43.06 -44.19 -22.71
CA PHE A 10 41.70 -43.84 -23.09
C PHE A 10 41.66 -42.90 -24.29
N HIS A 11 40.86 -43.25 -25.30
CA HIS A 11 40.47 -42.35 -26.39
C HIS A 11 39.21 -41.58 -25.97
N TYR A 12 39.36 -40.29 -25.68
CA TYR A 12 38.23 -39.44 -25.31
C TYR A 12 37.40 -39.09 -26.56
N PRO A 13 36.10 -39.41 -26.58
CA PRO A 13 35.22 -38.96 -27.65
C PRO A 13 35.02 -37.44 -27.55
N SER A 14 35.05 -36.75 -28.70
CA SER A 14 34.70 -35.32 -28.80
C SER A 14 33.34 -35.07 -28.14
N SER A 15 33.18 -34.01 -27.36
CA SER A 15 31.87 -33.70 -26.79
C SER A 15 30.89 -33.39 -27.92
N ARG A 16 29.61 -33.70 -27.71
CA ARG A 16 28.53 -33.21 -28.58
C ARG A 16 28.11 -31.79 -28.24
N TRP A 17 28.51 -31.31 -27.07
CA TRP A 17 28.45 -29.91 -26.68
C TRP A 17 29.60 -29.21 -27.37
N LYS A 18 29.32 -28.45 -28.43
CA LYS A 18 30.21 -27.36 -28.81
C LYS A 18 30.25 -26.43 -27.61
N ALA A 19 31.43 -26.16 -27.06
CA ALA A 19 31.58 -24.97 -26.25
C ALA A 19 31.07 -23.79 -27.10
N GLU A 20 29.87 -23.30 -26.83
CA GLU A 20 29.48 -21.97 -27.25
C GLU A 20 30.28 -21.03 -26.36
N ILE A 21 31.57 -20.92 -26.71
CA ILE A 21 32.29 -19.68 -26.67
C ILE A 21 31.25 -18.64 -27.06
N HIS A 22 30.86 -17.79 -26.10
CA HIS A 22 29.90 -16.73 -26.31
C HIS A 22 30.18 -16.14 -27.70
N PRO A 23 29.20 -15.83 -28.56
CA PRO A 23 29.49 -15.38 -29.93
C PRO A 23 30.37 -14.12 -29.96
N ARG A 24 30.42 -13.41 -28.82
CA ARG A 24 31.33 -12.33 -28.52
C ARG A 24 32.49 -12.70 -27.60
N GLU A 25 32.84 -13.95 -27.30
CA GLU A 25 33.96 -14.30 -26.40
C GLU A 25 35.24 -13.70 -26.93
N SER A 26 35.50 -13.77 -28.22
CA SER A 26 36.68 -13.14 -28.80
C SER A 26 36.60 -11.63 -28.64
N GLU A 27 35.40 -11.05 -28.73
CA GLU A 27 35.12 -9.64 -28.48
C GLU A 27 35.18 -9.26 -27.00
N VAL A 28 34.75 -10.11 -26.06
CA VAL A 28 34.66 -9.90 -24.60
C VAL A 28 36.03 -10.15 -24.00
N SER A 29 36.73 -11.19 -24.42
CA SER A 29 38.15 -11.39 -24.16
C SER A 29 38.95 -10.24 -24.76
N ALA A 30 38.65 -9.75 -25.97
CA ALA A 30 39.31 -8.56 -26.52
C ALA A 30 38.88 -7.25 -25.83
N GLU A 31 37.68 -7.15 -25.29
CA GLU A 31 37.14 -5.97 -24.59
C GLU A 31 37.66 -5.92 -23.17
N VAL A 32 37.73 -7.04 -22.45
CA VAL A 32 38.35 -7.17 -21.13
C VAL A 32 39.87 -6.98 -21.26
N ASN A 33 40.53 -7.74 -22.15
CA ASN A 33 41.96 -7.55 -22.38
C ASN A 33 42.23 -6.15 -22.92
N GLY A 34 41.39 -5.63 -23.81
CA GLY A 34 41.50 -4.28 -24.37
C GLY A 34 41.31 -3.20 -23.32
N TYR A 35 40.34 -3.35 -22.42
CA TYR A 35 40.09 -2.47 -21.28
C TYR A 35 41.31 -2.45 -20.36
N PHE A 36 41.83 -3.61 -19.95
CA PHE A 36 43.08 -3.68 -19.19
C PHE A 36 44.26 -3.10 -19.97
N LEU A 37 44.39 -3.39 -21.28
CA LEU A 37 45.47 -2.87 -22.11
C LEU A 37 45.40 -1.35 -22.37
N GLN A 38 44.23 -0.74 -22.19
CA GLN A 38 43.95 0.68 -22.44
C GLN A 38 43.95 1.50 -21.14
N HIS A 39 43.45 0.95 -20.03
CA HIS A 39 43.26 1.64 -18.77
C HIS A 39 44.32 1.29 -17.73
N TRP A 40 45.10 0.22 -17.93
CA TRP A 40 46.21 -0.08 -17.05
C TRP A 40 47.41 0.84 -17.34
N PRO A 41 47.97 1.52 -16.32
CA PRO A 41 49.07 2.46 -16.51
C PRO A 41 50.40 1.73 -16.74
N PHE A 42 50.62 1.18 -17.94
CA PHE A 42 51.91 0.58 -18.29
C PHE A 42 53.02 1.65 -18.22
N PRO A 43 54.15 1.34 -17.57
CA PRO A 43 55.23 2.32 -17.42
C PRO A 43 55.86 2.73 -18.76
N ASN A 44 55.70 1.93 -19.81
CA ASN A 44 56.06 2.25 -21.20
C ASN A 44 55.47 1.23 -22.19
N GLU A 45 55.47 1.58 -23.47
CA GLU A 45 54.94 0.73 -24.56
C GLU A 45 55.67 -0.61 -24.71
N LYS A 46 56.95 -0.69 -24.32
CA LYS A 46 57.72 -1.94 -24.32
C LYS A 46 57.19 -2.92 -23.25
N ALA A 47 56.84 -2.42 -22.07
CA ALA A 47 56.22 -3.21 -21.00
C ALA A 47 54.84 -3.73 -21.42
N ARG A 48 54.03 -2.89 -22.09
CA ARG A 48 52.73 -3.28 -22.67
C ARG A 48 52.87 -4.40 -23.71
N LYS A 49 53.82 -4.28 -24.64
CA LYS A 49 54.08 -5.33 -25.65
C LYS A 49 54.62 -6.62 -25.04
N LYS A 50 55.51 -6.52 -24.05
CA LYS A 50 56.03 -7.69 -23.30
C LYS A 50 54.92 -8.39 -22.53
N PHE A 51 53.98 -7.63 -21.97
CA PHE A 51 52.79 -8.16 -21.29
C PHE A 51 51.86 -8.90 -22.24
N ILE A 52 51.54 -8.33 -23.41
CA ILE A 52 50.71 -9.00 -24.44
C ILE A 52 51.38 -10.30 -24.91
N ALA A 53 52.69 -10.26 -25.14
CA ALA A 53 53.46 -11.43 -25.59
C ALA A 53 53.56 -12.55 -24.54
N ALA A 54 53.32 -12.26 -23.26
CA ALA A 54 53.42 -13.23 -22.17
C ALA A 54 52.18 -14.13 -22.02
N GLY A 55 51.04 -13.81 -22.67
CA GLY A 55 49.84 -14.65 -22.69
C GLY A 55 49.17 -14.80 -21.31
N PHE A 56 48.18 -13.97 -21.00
CA PHE A 56 47.59 -13.87 -19.65
C PHE A 56 46.88 -15.15 -19.09
N PRO A 57 46.26 -16.08 -19.86
CA PRO A 57 45.44 -17.14 -19.25
C PRO A 57 46.10 -18.52 -19.02
N HIS A 58 47.26 -18.83 -19.60
CA HIS A 58 47.71 -20.24 -19.72
C HIS A 58 49.07 -20.57 -19.06
N VAL A 59 49.66 -19.59 -18.37
CA VAL A 59 51.06 -19.68 -17.90
C VAL A 59 51.29 -20.88 -16.96
N LEU A 60 50.32 -21.23 -16.11
CA LEU A 60 50.44 -22.35 -15.17
C LEU A 60 50.15 -23.72 -15.81
N GLU A 61 49.33 -23.77 -16.88
CA GLU A 61 49.03 -25.01 -17.61
C GLU A 61 50.28 -25.52 -18.37
N ASP A 62 51.19 -24.60 -18.70
CA ASP A 62 52.47 -24.87 -19.38
C ASP A 62 53.66 -25.07 -18.42
N MET A 63 53.44 -25.06 -17.10
CA MET A 63 54.48 -25.21 -16.07
C MET A 63 54.42 -26.57 -15.35
N SER A 64 55.55 -26.99 -14.78
CA SER A 64 55.56 -28.06 -13.76
C SER A 64 54.89 -27.56 -12.47
N LEU A 65 54.43 -28.46 -11.60
CA LEU A 65 53.84 -28.03 -10.32
C LEU A 65 54.87 -27.30 -9.44
N GLU A 66 56.13 -27.70 -9.49
CA GLU A 66 57.23 -27.03 -8.77
C GLU A 66 57.50 -25.62 -9.32
N ASP A 67 57.54 -25.45 -10.65
CA ASP A 67 57.71 -24.13 -11.27
C ASP A 67 56.50 -23.22 -11.01
N GLY A 68 55.29 -23.76 -11.09
CA GLY A 68 54.05 -23.04 -10.76
C GLY A 68 53.98 -22.65 -9.28
N LYS A 69 54.45 -23.52 -8.38
CA LYS A 69 54.54 -23.23 -6.95
C LYS A 69 55.57 -22.14 -6.66
N ALA A 70 56.72 -22.18 -7.33
CA ALA A 70 57.73 -21.12 -7.24
C ALA A 70 57.21 -19.79 -7.80
N TYR A 71 56.44 -19.83 -8.90
CA TYR A 71 55.75 -18.69 -9.48
C TYR A 71 54.75 -18.06 -8.51
N ASN A 72 53.87 -18.87 -7.91
CA ASN A 72 52.88 -18.41 -6.93
C ASN A 72 53.55 -17.89 -5.64
N ALA A 73 54.59 -18.57 -5.14
CA ALA A 73 55.35 -18.15 -3.96
C ALA A 73 56.04 -16.79 -4.15
N LYS A 74 56.38 -16.41 -5.38
CA LYS A 74 56.92 -15.08 -5.70
C LYS A 74 55.84 -13.99 -5.68
N LEU A 75 54.62 -14.31 -6.11
CA LEU A 75 53.52 -13.34 -6.21
C LEU A 75 52.79 -13.10 -4.88
N MET A 76 52.66 -14.11 -4.01
CA MET A 76 51.91 -13.96 -2.75
C MET A 76 52.45 -12.84 -1.83
N PRO A 77 53.77 -12.68 -1.59
CA PRO A 77 54.30 -11.57 -0.79
C PRO A 77 54.10 -10.20 -1.45
N ILE A 78 54.06 -10.16 -2.79
CA ILE A 78 53.78 -8.95 -3.56
C ILE A 78 52.30 -8.57 -3.40
N SER A 79 51.37 -9.53 -3.48
CA SER A 79 49.95 -9.32 -3.21
C SER A 79 49.68 -8.80 -1.79
N ARG A 80 50.43 -9.29 -0.79
CA ARG A 80 50.32 -8.79 0.59
C ARG A 80 50.88 -7.38 0.77
N GLY A 81 51.73 -6.90 -0.13
CA GLY A 81 52.46 -5.65 0.05
C GLY A 81 53.78 -5.79 0.81
N ASP A 82 54.22 -7.01 1.13
CA ASP A 82 55.42 -7.29 1.92
C ASP A 82 56.71 -7.03 1.12
N VAL A 83 56.66 -7.24 -0.20
CA VAL A 83 57.81 -7.15 -1.11
C VAL A 83 57.45 -6.30 -2.31
N ARG A 84 58.27 -5.29 -2.61
CA ARG A 84 58.05 -4.43 -3.79
C ARG A 84 58.29 -5.22 -5.09
N PRO A 85 57.48 -5.03 -6.13
CA PRO A 85 57.60 -5.75 -7.39
C PRO A 85 58.79 -5.29 -8.22
N ASP A 86 59.37 -6.19 -9.02
CA ASP A 86 60.25 -5.78 -10.12
C ASP A 86 59.41 -5.16 -11.25
N ARG A 87 59.57 -3.85 -11.48
CA ARG A 87 58.86 -3.11 -12.53
C ARG A 87 59.24 -3.57 -13.96
N GLY A 88 60.29 -4.36 -14.14
CA GLY A 88 60.66 -5.02 -15.39
C GLY A 88 59.92 -6.34 -15.67
N VAL A 89 59.18 -6.86 -14.68
CA VAL A 89 58.40 -8.11 -14.75
C VAL A 89 56.91 -7.77 -14.69
N PRO A 90 56.17 -7.85 -15.82
CA PRO A 90 54.78 -7.42 -15.91
C PRO A 90 53.84 -7.94 -14.82
N VAL A 91 53.87 -9.26 -14.55
CA VAL A 91 52.95 -9.86 -13.58
C VAL A 91 53.16 -9.35 -12.15
N GLU A 92 54.40 -9.05 -11.77
CA GLU A 92 54.71 -8.62 -10.40
C GLU A 92 54.13 -7.24 -10.10
N TYR A 93 54.40 -6.24 -10.94
CA TYR A 93 53.87 -4.91 -10.68
C TYR A 93 52.38 -4.79 -10.95
N ILE A 94 51.81 -5.59 -11.86
CA ILE A 94 50.35 -5.63 -12.06
C ILE A 94 49.67 -6.16 -10.81
N THR A 95 50.19 -7.25 -10.24
CA THR A 95 49.69 -7.83 -9.00
C THR A 95 49.74 -6.79 -7.88
N TRP A 96 50.89 -6.13 -7.70
CA TRP A 96 51.04 -5.08 -6.69
C TRP A 96 50.06 -3.91 -6.87
N ASP A 97 50.01 -3.31 -8.05
CA ASP A 97 49.19 -2.13 -8.30
C ASP A 97 47.68 -2.46 -8.22
N LEU A 98 47.27 -3.69 -8.57
CA LEU A 98 45.89 -4.16 -8.40
C LEU A 98 45.49 -4.17 -6.92
N TRP A 99 46.29 -4.81 -6.07
CA TRP A 99 45.99 -4.89 -4.63
C TRP A 99 46.01 -3.53 -3.95
N GLU A 100 46.97 -2.66 -4.31
CA GLU A 100 46.99 -1.29 -3.78
C GLU A 100 45.80 -0.47 -4.26
N SER A 101 45.31 -0.66 -5.49
CA SER A 101 44.08 -0.01 -5.98
C SER A 101 42.84 -0.45 -5.20
N MET A 102 42.73 -1.74 -4.88
CA MET A 102 41.64 -2.27 -4.07
C MET A 102 41.71 -1.76 -2.63
N ARG A 103 42.91 -1.69 -2.05
CA ARG A 103 43.13 -1.17 -0.69
C ARG A 103 42.87 0.33 -0.57
N ALA A 104 43.09 1.09 -1.64
CA ALA A 104 42.74 2.50 -1.69
C ALA A 104 41.22 2.73 -1.57
N TYR A 105 40.40 1.74 -1.98
CA TYR A 105 38.96 1.78 -1.81
C TYR A 105 38.52 1.30 -0.42
N ASP A 106 38.88 0.07 -0.03
CA ASP A 106 38.66 -0.44 1.33
C ASP A 106 39.76 -1.46 1.68
N ARG A 107 40.71 -1.02 2.51
CA ARG A 107 41.85 -1.87 2.93
C ARG A 107 41.40 -3.16 3.60
N LYS A 108 40.41 -3.12 4.49
CA LYS A 108 40.01 -4.30 5.25
C LYS A 108 39.35 -5.33 4.34
N MET A 109 38.40 -4.90 3.52
CA MET A 109 37.73 -5.81 2.59
C MET A 109 38.66 -6.32 1.50
N ALA A 110 39.64 -5.51 1.06
CA ALA A 110 40.69 -5.98 0.16
C ALA A 110 41.55 -7.06 0.83
N ASP A 111 42.03 -6.81 2.04
CA ASP A 111 42.87 -7.78 2.76
C ASP A 111 42.11 -9.09 3.08
N ASP A 112 40.78 -9.04 3.30
CA ASP A 112 39.93 -10.22 3.49
C ASP A 112 39.86 -11.15 2.25
N ILE A 113 40.28 -10.69 1.06
CA ILE A 113 40.31 -11.49 -0.19
C ILE A 113 41.66 -12.20 -0.37
N LEU A 114 42.72 -11.79 0.34
CA LEU A 114 44.07 -12.33 0.16
C LEU A 114 44.13 -13.83 0.42
N GLU A 115 43.59 -14.29 1.55
CA GLU A 115 43.67 -15.72 1.90
C GLU A 115 42.88 -16.61 0.92
N PRO A 116 41.62 -16.27 0.54
CA PRO A 116 40.93 -16.97 -0.54
C PRO A 116 41.70 -16.99 -1.87
N THR A 117 42.41 -15.90 -2.19
CA THR A 117 43.27 -15.86 -3.39
C THR A 117 44.45 -16.83 -3.28
N PHE A 118 45.10 -16.89 -2.12
CA PHE A 118 46.24 -17.78 -1.90
C PHE A 118 45.85 -19.24 -1.81
N GLU A 119 44.67 -19.54 -1.28
CA GLU A 119 44.06 -20.86 -1.33
C GLU A 119 43.86 -21.33 -2.78
N PHE A 120 43.25 -20.50 -3.62
CA PHE A 120 43.12 -20.76 -5.06
C PHE A 120 44.47 -21.00 -5.74
N MET A 121 45.44 -20.10 -5.53
CA MET A 121 46.79 -20.24 -6.12
C MET A 121 47.50 -21.53 -5.67
N ARG A 122 47.36 -21.93 -4.40
CA ARG A 122 47.95 -23.18 -3.92
C ARG A 122 47.28 -24.40 -4.55
N ALA A 123 45.95 -24.39 -4.65
CA ALA A 123 45.16 -25.49 -5.23
C ALA A 123 45.53 -25.78 -6.70
N GLN A 124 45.80 -24.75 -7.50
CA GLN A 124 46.23 -24.90 -8.90
C GLN A 124 47.53 -25.70 -9.07
N THR A 125 48.37 -25.69 -8.03
CA THR A 125 49.69 -26.36 -8.01
C THR A 125 49.73 -27.56 -7.05
N ASP A 126 48.59 -27.99 -6.53
CA ASP A 126 48.52 -29.06 -5.53
C ASP A 126 48.78 -30.44 -6.20
N PRO A 127 49.76 -31.23 -5.73
CA PRO A 127 50.05 -32.55 -6.30
C PRO A 127 48.89 -33.56 -6.19
N SER A 128 47.91 -33.33 -5.32
CA SER A 128 46.72 -34.19 -5.20
C SER A 128 45.98 -34.33 -6.53
N ARG A 129 45.96 -33.29 -7.38
CA ARG A 129 45.32 -33.31 -8.72
C ARG A 129 45.93 -34.33 -9.69
N LEU A 130 47.14 -34.82 -9.41
CA LEU A 130 47.83 -35.84 -10.22
C LEU A 130 47.33 -37.26 -9.92
N LYS A 131 46.60 -37.46 -8.81
CA LYS A 131 46.11 -38.76 -8.39
C LYS A 131 44.66 -38.95 -8.83
N PRO A 132 44.25 -40.17 -9.16
CA PRO A 132 42.82 -40.51 -9.26
C PRO A 132 42.12 -40.18 -7.94
N MET A 133 40.99 -39.48 -8.02
CA MET A 133 40.17 -39.08 -6.88
C MET A 133 38.79 -39.73 -6.98
N ASP A 134 38.21 -40.13 -5.85
CA ASP A 134 36.77 -40.39 -5.81
C ASP A 134 35.96 -39.08 -5.91
N LEU A 135 34.64 -39.18 -6.09
CA LEU A 135 33.78 -38.00 -6.26
C LEU A 135 33.82 -37.05 -5.06
N LYS A 136 34.00 -37.57 -3.85
CA LYS A 136 34.05 -36.74 -2.64
C LYS A 136 35.37 -35.99 -2.58
N GLU A 137 36.48 -36.68 -2.77
CA GLU A 137 37.84 -36.11 -2.79
C GLU A 137 37.97 -35.05 -3.90
N TYR A 138 37.41 -35.34 -5.08
CA TYR A 138 37.37 -34.40 -6.20
C TYR A 138 36.58 -33.13 -5.85
N LEU A 139 35.40 -33.26 -5.25
CA LEU A 139 34.58 -32.10 -4.87
C LEU A 139 35.24 -31.25 -3.77
N GLU A 140 35.98 -31.88 -2.85
CA GLU A 140 36.75 -31.18 -1.81
C GLU A 140 37.94 -30.43 -2.41
N TYR A 141 38.68 -31.04 -3.34
CA TYR A 141 39.76 -30.38 -4.08
C TYR A 141 39.25 -29.22 -4.96
N ARG A 142 38.19 -29.44 -5.76
CA ARG A 142 37.68 -28.45 -6.71
C ARG A 142 37.00 -27.25 -6.05
N GLU A 143 36.59 -27.36 -4.80
CA GLU A 143 36.11 -26.21 -4.04
C GLU A 143 37.19 -25.12 -3.91
N ALA A 144 38.45 -25.53 -3.72
CA ALA A 144 39.59 -24.62 -3.66
C ALA A 144 40.09 -24.22 -5.07
N ASP A 145 40.19 -25.18 -5.99
CA ASP A 145 40.78 -24.98 -7.32
C ASP A 145 39.90 -24.15 -8.29
N VAL A 146 38.59 -24.09 -8.08
CA VAL A 146 37.70 -23.17 -8.84
C VAL A 146 37.76 -21.74 -8.28
N GLY A 147 38.45 -21.52 -7.14
CA GLY A 147 38.60 -20.20 -6.54
C GLY A 147 37.28 -19.67 -6.01
N LYS A 148 36.47 -20.53 -5.40
CA LYS A 148 35.09 -20.17 -5.08
C LYS A 148 34.97 -19.27 -3.85
N ALA A 149 35.80 -19.52 -2.83
CA ALA A 149 35.95 -18.60 -1.69
C ALA A 149 36.45 -17.22 -2.18
N LEU A 150 37.34 -17.22 -3.18
CA LEU A 150 37.82 -16.01 -3.85
C LEU A 150 36.67 -15.30 -4.58
N LEU A 151 35.85 -16.01 -5.36
CA LEU A 151 34.71 -15.43 -6.07
C LEU A 151 33.70 -14.80 -5.09
N ALA A 152 33.36 -15.49 -4.01
CA ALA A 152 32.46 -14.98 -2.98
C ALA A 152 33.03 -13.74 -2.28
N ALA A 153 34.34 -13.70 -2.02
CA ALA A 153 35.01 -12.54 -1.43
C ALA A 153 35.03 -11.34 -2.40
N LEU A 154 35.29 -11.57 -3.69
CA LEU A 154 35.25 -10.54 -4.74
C LEU A 154 33.84 -9.97 -4.95
N MET A 155 32.81 -10.81 -4.88
CA MET A 155 31.41 -10.35 -4.94
C MET A 155 31.06 -9.44 -3.78
N ARG A 156 31.46 -9.81 -2.55
CA ARG A 156 31.25 -8.95 -1.38
C ARG A 156 31.99 -7.62 -1.51
N PHE A 157 33.23 -7.65 -2.00
CA PHE A 157 34.03 -6.44 -2.24
C PHE A 157 33.39 -5.51 -3.28
N SER A 158 33.02 -6.03 -4.45
CA SER A 158 32.39 -5.24 -5.52
C SER A 158 31.03 -4.63 -5.13
N MET A 159 30.30 -5.28 -4.24
CA MET A 159 29.01 -4.79 -3.73
C MET A 159 29.12 -3.97 -2.43
N ALA A 160 30.34 -3.76 -1.92
CA ALA A 160 30.59 -3.12 -0.62
C ALA A 160 29.81 -3.78 0.56
N LEU A 161 29.58 -5.10 0.50
CA LEU A 161 28.81 -5.84 1.49
C LEU A 161 29.66 -6.23 2.70
N ARG A 162 29.34 -5.66 3.87
CA ARG A 162 29.97 -6.01 5.16
C ARG A 162 29.14 -7.08 5.86
N VAL A 163 29.70 -8.29 5.96
CA VAL A 163 29.07 -9.43 6.63
C VAL A 163 29.89 -9.78 7.86
N SER A 164 29.23 -10.05 8.99
CA SER A 164 29.93 -10.45 10.21
C SER A 164 30.57 -11.84 10.04
N PRO A 165 31.66 -12.16 10.74
CA PRO A 165 32.23 -13.51 10.74
C PRO A 165 31.21 -14.59 11.18
N GLU A 166 30.28 -14.24 12.05
CA GLU A 166 29.22 -15.12 12.56
C GLU A 166 28.20 -15.43 11.45
N ASP A 167 27.76 -14.43 10.70
CA ASP A 167 26.84 -14.62 9.57
C ASP A 167 27.49 -15.42 8.43
N LEU A 168 28.78 -15.18 8.17
CA LEU A 168 29.55 -16.00 7.20
C LEU A 168 29.66 -17.45 7.64
N ALA A 169 29.77 -17.72 8.95
CA ALA A 169 29.77 -19.08 9.47
C ALA A 169 28.40 -19.76 9.30
N ILE A 170 27.30 -19.02 9.45
CA ILE A 170 25.93 -19.51 9.22
C ILE A 170 25.69 -19.88 7.75
N ALA A 171 26.20 -19.09 6.80
CA ALA A 171 26.01 -19.32 5.37
C ALA A 171 26.85 -20.47 4.79
N ARG A 172 27.94 -20.85 5.47
CA ARG A 172 28.94 -21.82 4.98
C ARG A 172 28.38 -23.17 4.49
N PRO A 173 27.38 -23.81 5.13
CA PRO A 173 26.83 -25.08 4.64
C PRO A 173 26.09 -24.94 3.29
N VAL A 174 25.36 -23.85 3.10
CA VAL A 174 24.62 -23.57 1.87
C VAL A 174 25.59 -23.24 0.73
N ASP A 175 26.60 -22.42 1.02
CA ASP A 175 27.65 -22.09 0.08
C ASP A 175 28.37 -23.34 -0.42
N ARG A 176 28.73 -24.25 0.48
CA ARG A 176 29.38 -25.54 0.16
C ARG A 176 28.50 -26.43 -0.72
N ASN A 177 27.19 -26.47 -0.47
CA ASN A 177 26.29 -27.26 -1.31
C ASN A 177 26.20 -26.69 -2.73
N CYS A 178 26.02 -25.37 -2.83
CA CYS A 178 26.03 -24.69 -4.13
C CYS A 178 27.37 -24.85 -4.86
N SER A 179 28.49 -24.97 -4.12
CA SER A 179 29.85 -25.21 -4.69
C SER A 179 29.89 -26.46 -5.52
N ARG A 180 29.41 -27.56 -4.95
CA ARG A 180 29.48 -28.87 -5.57
C ARG A 180 28.75 -28.91 -6.92
N HIS A 181 27.61 -28.24 -7.00
CA HIS A 181 26.83 -28.15 -8.24
C HIS A 181 27.53 -27.31 -9.30
N LEU A 182 28.10 -26.17 -8.92
CA LEU A 182 28.80 -25.29 -9.84
C LEU A 182 30.09 -25.95 -10.38
N SER A 183 30.85 -26.68 -9.56
CA SER A 183 32.05 -27.40 -10.01
C SER A 183 31.72 -28.45 -11.06
N VAL A 184 30.67 -29.25 -10.84
CA VAL A 184 30.24 -30.27 -11.82
C VAL A 184 29.75 -29.63 -13.12
N MET A 185 28.96 -28.56 -13.03
CA MET A 185 28.46 -27.86 -14.21
C MET A 185 29.58 -27.19 -14.99
N ASN A 186 30.52 -26.53 -14.30
CA ASN A 186 31.70 -25.93 -14.93
C ASN A 186 32.43 -26.98 -15.76
N ASP A 187 32.77 -28.12 -15.15
CA ASP A 187 33.57 -29.17 -15.78
C ASP A 187 32.87 -29.87 -16.94
N ILE A 188 31.53 -29.98 -16.91
CA ILE A 188 30.76 -30.50 -18.06
C ILE A 188 30.87 -29.53 -19.26
N TRP A 189 30.82 -28.22 -19.00
CA TRP A 189 30.85 -27.19 -20.04
C TRP A 189 32.26 -26.86 -20.52
N SER A 190 33.27 -26.94 -19.65
CA SER A 190 34.69 -26.74 -19.98
C SER A 190 35.39 -28.01 -20.44
N PHE A 191 34.73 -29.17 -20.43
CA PHE A 191 35.36 -30.47 -20.69
C PHE A 191 36.22 -30.49 -21.96
N GLU A 192 35.73 -29.97 -23.08
CA GLU A 192 36.49 -29.95 -24.33
C GLU A 192 37.74 -29.07 -24.25
N LYS A 193 37.62 -27.90 -23.60
CA LYS A 193 38.74 -26.99 -23.36
C LYS A 193 39.81 -27.66 -22.49
N GLU A 194 39.40 -28.31 -21.41
CA GLU A 194 40.31 -29.00 -20.47
C GLU A 194 40.99 -30.22 -21.12
N VAL A 195 40.28 -30.94 -21.98
CA VAL A 195 40.88 -32.02 -22.78
C VAL A 195 41.95 -31.47 -23.72
N ILE A 196 41.68 -30.36 -24.41
CA ILE A 196 42.67 -29.70 -25.29
C ILE A 196 43.89 -29.25 -24.48
N ALA A 197 43.67 -28.58 -23.34
CA ALA A 197 44.75 -28.14 -22.45
C ALA A 197 45.61 -29.32 -21.97
N SER A 198 45.01 -30.47 -21.70
CA SER A 198 45.74 -31.69 -21.31
C SER A 198 46.58 -32.32 -22.42
N GLN A 199 46.27 -32.00 -23.68
CA GLN A 199 47.01 -32.49 -24.84
C GLN A 199 48.16 -31.56 -25.23
N SER A 200 48.04 -30.26 -25.00
CA SER A 200 49.02 -29.24 -25.41
C SER A 200 49.89 -28.68 -24.28
N GLY A 201 49.43 -28.73 -23.02
CA GLY A 201 50.12 -28.17 -21.86
C GLY A 201 51.19 -29.10 -21.26
N HIS A 202 51.80 -28.67 -20.15
CA HIS A 202 52.79 -29.47 -19.41
C HIS A 202 52.13 -30.71 -18.80
N SER A 203 52.86 -31.83 -18.71
CA SER A 203 52.32 -33.14 -18.28
C SER A 203 51.76 -33.16 -16.86
N GLU A 204 52.10 -32.16 -16.05
CA GLU A 204 51.59 -31.99 -14.69
C GLU A 204 50.58 -30.83 -14.58
N GLY A 205 50.90 -29.66 -15.12
CA GLY A 205 50.04 -28.46 -15.04
C GLY A 205 48.76 -28.55 -15.87
N GLY A 206 48.82 -29.24 -17.01
CA GLY A 206 47.69 -29.46 -17.92
C GLY A 206 46.85 -30.71 -17.63
N ILE A 207 47.10 -31.46 -16.55
CA ILE A 207 46.39 -32.73 -16.31
C ILE A 207 44.86 -32.56 -16.27
N LEU A 208 44.15 -33.45 -16.96
CA LEU A 208 42.68 -33.48 -16.98
C LEU A 208 42.14 -34.02 -15.65
N CYS A 209 41.65 -33.13 -14.79
CA CYS A 209 40.99 -33.45 -13.53
C CYS A 209 39.56 -32.90 -13.58
N SER A 210 38.61 -33.71 -14.05
CA SER A 210 37.25 -33.28 -14.36
C SER A 210 36.18 -34.14 -13.69
N ALA A 211 35.05 -33.53 -13.30
CA ALA A 211 33.89 -34.26 -12.80
C ALA A 211 33.41 -35.34 -13.80
N VAL A 212 33.56 -35.09 -15.11
CA VAL A 212 33.16 -36.02 -16.17
C VAL A 212 34.00 -37.30 -16.13
N SER A 213 35.32 -37.18 -15.92
CA SER A 213 36.21 -38.34 -15.76
C SER A 213 35.98 -39.03 -14.42
N THR A 214 35.84 -38.28 -13.32
CA THR A 214 35.61 -38.87 -12.00
C THR A 214 34.29 -39.63 -11.93
N LEU A 215 33.22 -39.15 -12.57
CA LEU A 215 31.94 -39.86 -12.65
C LEU A 215 32.01 -41.11 -13.54
N HIS A 216 32.77 -41.07 -14.64
CA HIS A 216 33.05 -42.25 -15.45
C HIS A 216 33.72 -43.34 -14.61
N ASP A 217 34.80 -42.98 -13.91
CA ASP A 217 35.60 -43.92 -13.13
C ASP A 217 34.86 -44.45 -11.89
N ALA A 218 34.11 -43.59 -11.18
CA ALA A 218 33.45 -43.96 -9.93
C ALA A 218 32.12 -44.71 -10.11
N ALA A 219 31.42 -44.50 -11.23
CA ALA A 219 30.07 -45.05 -11.45
C ALA A 219 29.97 -46.00 -12.65
N ASP A 220 31.07 -46.31 -13.33
CA ASP A 220 31.14 -47.21 -14.50
C ASP A 220 30.14 -46.82 -15.61
N ILE A 221 29.92 -45.51 -15.76
CA ILE A 221 29.06 -44.94 -16.80
C ILE A 221 29.92 -44.45 -17.96
N PRO A 222 29.58 -44.73 -19.23
CA PRO A 222 30.32 -44.21 -20.38
C PRO A 222 30.45 -42.68 -20.33
N ILE A 223 31.56 -42.10 -20.81
CA ILE A 223 31.81 -40.65 -20.82
C ILE A 223 30.64 -39.89 -21.49
N GLU A 224 29.98 -40.50 -22.47
CA GLU A 224 28.80 -39.99 -23.17
C GLU A 224 27.54 -39.97 -22.29
N ALA A 225 27.40 -40.93 -21.38
CA ALA A 225 26.32 -40.98 -20.39
C ALA A 225 26.62 -40.11 -19.15
N SER A 226 27.90 -39.86 -18.86
CA SER A 226 28.36 -38.84 -17.91
C SER A 226 28.10 -37.41 -18.42
N LYS A 227 27.91 -37.26 -19.74
CA LYS A 227 27.39 -36.05 -20.40
C LYS A 227 25.85 -36.17 -20.50
N PRO A 228 25.07 -35.07 -20.55
CA PRO A 228 23.59 -35.09 -20.48
C PRO A 228 22.83 -35.74 -21.67
N ASP A 229 23.42 -36.67 -22.40
CA ASP A 229 23.01 -37.12 -23.75
C ASP A 229 21.82 -38.11 -23.79
N TRP A 230 20.93 -38.10 -22.78
CA TRP A 230 19.73 -38.95 -22.77
C TRP A 230 18.64 -38.52 -23.79
N LEU A 231 18.92 -37.52 -24.64
CA LEU A 231 18.02 -36.99 -25.68
C LEU A 231 18.58 -37.23 -27.09
N ASN A 232 18.66 -38.50 -27.54
CA ASN A 232 18.87 -38.79 -28.96
C ASN A 232 17.74 -38.13 -29.79
N SER A 233 18.09 -37.10 -30.55
CA SER A 233 17.13 -36.20 -31.19
C SER A 233 16.32 -36.88 -32.30
N PHE A 234 16.87 -37.89 -32.98
CA PHE A 234 16.21 -38.52 -34.13
C PHE A 234 15.02 -39.42 -33.75
N GLU A 235 15.17 -40.30 -32.75
CA GLU A 235 14.06 -41.14 -32.25
C GLU A 235 13.00 -40.30 -31.53
N CYS A 236 13.43 -39.26 -30.79
CA CYS A 236 12.52 -38.27 -30.22
C CYS A 236 11.76 -37.50 -31.31
N LEU A 237 12.41 -37.10 -32.40
CA LEU A 237 11.77 -36.43 -33.54
C LEU A 237 10.77 -37.34 -34.25
N LEU A 238 11.09 -38.62 -34.47
CA LEU A 238 10.16 -39.60 -35.06
C LEU A 238 8.96 -39.86 -34.15
N TYR A 239 9.20 -40.04 -32.84
CA TYR A 239 8.11 -40.19 -31.88
C TYR A 239 7.23 -38.93 -31.83
N CYS A 240 7.83 -37.74 -31.77
CA CYS A 240 7.11 -36.47 -31.76
C CYS A 240 6.30 -36.28 -33.05
N ALA A 241 6.89 -36.57 -34.22
CA ALA A 241 6.20 -36.50 -35.51
C ALA A 241 5.03 -37.50 -35.60
N GLY A 242 5.23 -38.75 -35.13
CA GLY A 242 4.18 -39.76 -35.06
C GLY A 242 3.05 -39.38 -34.12
N THR A 243 3.38 -38.85 -32.93
CA THR A 243 2.41 -38.39 -31.93
C THR A 243 1.61 -37.19 -32.43
N ILE A 244 2.27 -36.22 -33.06
CA ILE A 244 1.62 -35.06 -33.69
C ILE A 244 0.65 -35.53 -34.78
N SER A 245 1.08 -36.44 -35.66
CA SER A 245 0.26 -36.97 -36.75
C SER A 245 -0.96 -37.72 -36.22
N TYR A 246 -0.77 -38.60 -35.23
CA TYR A 246 -1.86 -39.31 -34.55
C TYR A 246 -2.86 -38.32 -33.93
N ASN A 247 -2.37 -37.34 -33.17
CA ASN A 247 -3.21 -36.37 -32.45
C ASN A 247 -4.07 -35.52 -33.40
N LEU A 248 -3.56 -35.18 -34.58
CA LEU A 248 -4.24 -34.34 -35.56
C LEU A 248 -5.22 -35.12 -36.45
N ILE A 249 -4.93 -36.37 -36.78
CA ILE A 249 -5.66 -37.13 -37.81
C ILE A 249 -6.50 -38.26 -37.21
N LEU A 250 -5.93 -39.05 -36.30
CA LEU A 250 -6.51 -40.33 -35.85
C LEU A 250 -7.11 -40.28 -34.44
N HIS A 251 -6.73 -39.28 -33.62
CA HIS A 251 -7.23 -39.16 -32.26
C HIS A 251 -8.76 -39.00 -32.25
N PRO A 252 -9.51 -39.59 -31.29
CA PRO A 252 -10.97 -39.46 -31.21
C PRO A 252 -11.49 -38.01 -31.12
N LEU A 253 -10.62 -37.08 -30.74
CA LEU A 253 -10.90 -35.65 -30.67
C LEU A 253 -10.41 -34.85 -31.90
N ALA A 254 -9.96 -35.51 -32.97
CA ALA A 254 -9.42 -34.87 -34.18
C ALA A 254 -10.41 -33.90 -34.84
N GLY A 255 -11.71 -34.20 -34.76
CA GLY A 255 -12.79 -33.39 -35.30
C GLY A 255 -13.14 -32.13 -34.51
N PHE A 256 -12.59 -31.94 -33.31
CA PHE A 256 -12.85 -30.72 -32.52
C PHE A 256 -11.87 -29.59 -32.90
N PRO A 257 -12.35 -28.34 -33.06
CA PRO A 257 -11.52 -27.22 -33.48
C PRO A 257 -10.59 -26.75 -32.36
N GLY A 258 -9.49 -26.10 -32.71
CA GLY A 258 -8.49 -25.58 -31.77
C GLY A 258 -7.19 -25.20 -32.49
N PRO A 259 -6.28 -24.47 -31.84
CA PRO A 259 -5.00 -24.08 -32.45
C PRO A 259 -4.11 -25.31 -32.68
N LEU A 260 -3.33 -25.28 -33.75
CA LEU A 260 -2.54 -26.43 -34.21
C LEU A 260 -1.66 -27.01 -33.08
N LEU A 261 -0.93 -26.15 -32.36
CA LEU A 261 -0.05 -26.56 -31.26
C LEU A 261 -0.78 -27.23 -30.09
N ALA A 262 -2.02 -26.81 -29.78
CA ALA A 262 -2.83 -27.41 -28.72
C ALA A 262 -3.44 -28.74 -29.15
N ARG A 263 -3.84 -28.85 -30.43
CA ARG A 263 -4.37 -30.09 -30.99
C ARG A 263 -3.28 -31.16 -31.16
N SER A 264 -2.05 -30.75 -31.48
CA SER A 264 -0.95 -31.66 -31.80
C SER A 264 -0.10 -32.08 -30.59
N SER A 265 0.05 -31.21 -29.58
CA SER A 265 1.03 -31.38 -28.50
C SER A 265 0.57 -30.74 -27.18
N LEU A 266 1.32 -31.01 -26.10
CA LEU A 266 1.10 -30.38 -24.79
C LEU A 266 1.76 -28.99 -24.67
N LEU A 267 2.57 -28.57 -25.65
CA LEU A 267 3.39 -27.36 -25.57
C LEU A 267 2.54 -26.11 -25.35
N TRP A 268 1.45 -25.97 -26.12
CA TRP A 268 0.55 -24.82 -25.98
C TRP A 268 -0.10 -24.78 -24.61
N ARG A 269 -0.58 -25.92 -24.11
CA ARG A 269 -1.21 -26.04 -22.80
C ARG A 269 -0.24 -25.63 -21.70
N ASN A 270 0.98 -26.17 -21.72
CA ASN A 270 1.98 -25.90 -20.69
C ASN A 270 2.41 -24.44 -20.68
N TRP A 271 2.71 -23.87 -21.85
CA TRP A 271 2.98 -22.44 -21.96
C TRP A 271 1.79 -21.61 -21.43
N SER A 272 0.57 -21.98 -21.81
CA SER A 272 -0.61 -21.24 -21.42
C SER A 272 -0.90 -21.30 -19.92
N THR A 273 -0.75 -22.45 -19.27
CA THR A 273 -1.00 -22.59 -17.82
C THR A 273 0.13 -21.97 -16.99
N LEU A 274 1.39 -22.15 -17.40
CA LEU A 274 2.55 -21.56 -16.73
C LEU A 274 2.65 -20.03 -16.90
N SER A 275 1.98 -19.45 -17.90
CA SER A 275 1.94 -17.99 -18.07
C SER A 275 1.13 -17.25 -16.99
N GLY A 276 0.29 -17.96 -16.24
CA GLY A 276 -0.69 -17.35 -15.34
C GLY A 276 -1.81 -16.58 -16.06
N ARG A 277 -1.96 -16.75 -17.38
CA ARG A 277 -2.96 -16.07 -18.23
C ARG A 277 -3.86 -17.04 -19.01
N HIS A 278 -4.00 -18.26 -18.48
CA HIS A 278 -4.72 -19.33 -19.16
C HIS A 278 -6.19 -18.98 -19.45
N HIS A 279 -6.88 -18.30 -18.53
CA HIS A 279 -8.25 -17.84 -18.69
C HIS A 279 -8.43 -16.95 -19.93
N ARG A 280 -7.60 -15.92 -20.11
CA ARG A 280 -7.60 -15.05 -21.30
C ARG A 280 -7.22 -15.79 -22.58
N HIS A 281 -6.31 -16.75 -22.49
CA HIS A 281 -5.92 -17.55 -23.65
C HIS A 281 -7.09 -18.41 -24.15
N ILE A 282 -7.79 -19.08 -23.23
CA ILE A 282 -8.97 -19.90 -23.52
C ILE A 282 -10.12 -19.04 -24.05
N GLU A 283 -10.36 -17.87 -23.46
CA GLU A 283 -11.36 -16.91 -23.91
C GLU A 283 -11.14 -16.52 -25.38
N ARG A 284 -9.89 -16.16 -25.75
CA ARG A 284 -9.52 -15.85 -27.14
C ARG A 284 -9.74 -17.04 -28.09
N LEU A 285 -9.51 -18.27 -27.62
CA LEU A 285 -9.78 -19.44 -28.43
C LEU A 285 -11.27 -19.65 -28.65
N HIS A 286 -12.10 -19.50 -27.62
CA HIS A 286 -13.56 -19.61 -27.76
C HIS A 286 -14.14 -18.52 -28.66
N ARG A 287 -13.64 -17.28 -28.58
CA ARG A 287 -14.00 -16.21 -29.53
C ARG A 287 -13.68 -16.59 -30.99
N LYS A 288 -12.62 -17.38 -31.23
CA LYS A 288 -12.18 -17.79 -32.58
C LYS A 288 -12.83 -19.09 -33.09
N TYR A 289 -12.98 -20.09 -32.24
CA TYR A 289 -13.33 -21.47 -32.63
C TYR A 289 -14.75 -21.88 -32.20
N GLY A 290 -15.44 -21.07 -31.39
CA GLY A 290 -16.81 -21.31 -30.94
C GLY A 290 -16.91 -21.95 -29.54
N ALA A 291 -18.07 -22.54 -29.25
CA ALA A 291 -18.43 -22.99 -27.89
C ALA A 291 -17.60 -24.18 -27.36
N VAL A 292 -16.97 -24.97 -28.22
CA VAL A 292 -16.16 -26.13 -27.83
C VAL A 292 -14.79 -26.05 -28.51
N VAL A 293 -13.72 -26.11 -27.71
CA VAL A 293 -12.35 -25.98 -28.20
C VAL A 293 -11.47 -27.09 -27.65
N ARG A 294 -10.65 -27.69 -28.51
CA ARG A 294 -9.59 -28.62 -28.14
C ARG A 294 -8.33 -27.86 -27.74
N VAL A 295 -8.01 -27.93 -26.45
CA VAL A 295 -6.98 -27.11 -25.77
C VAL A 295 -5.76 -27.92 -25.34
N SER A 296 -5.87 -29.24 -25.43
CA SER A 296 -4.76 -30.19 -25.44
C SER A 296 -5.15 -31.41 -26.28
N PRO A 297 -4.25 -32.35 -26.58
CA PRO A 297 -4.61 -33.55 -27.33
C PRO A 297 -5.79 -34.32 -26.72
N LYS A 298 -5.95 -34.31 -25.39
CA LYS A 298 -7.00 -35.06 -24.67
C LYS A 298 -8.02 -34.17 -23.95
N GLU A 299 -7.92 -32.85 -24.07
CA GLU A 299 -8.75 -31.89 -23.32
C GLU A 299 -9.63 -31.04 -24.23
N LEU A 300 -10.91 -30.94 -23.85
CA LEU A 300 -11.88 -30.02 -24.42
C LEU A 300 -12.33 -29.00 -23.38
N SER A 301 -12.28 -27.73 -23.77
CA SER A 301 -12.87 -26.62 -23.03
C SER A 301 -14.23 -26.26 -23.64
N PHE A 302 -15.23 -26.04 -22.79
CA PHE A 302 -16.57 -25.64 -23.16
C PHE A 302 -16.89 -24.23 -22.66
N ALA A 303 -17.64 -23.46 -23.45
CA ALA A 303 -18.08 -22.11 -23.11
C ALA A 303 -19.59 -21.95 -23.34
N SER A 304 -20.41 -22.73 -22.63
CA SER A 304 -21.87 -22.71 -22.71
C SER A 304 -22.52 -22.87 -21.32
N VAL A 305 -23.76 -22.43 -21.17
CA VAL A 305 -24.56 -22.66 -19.95
C VAL A 305 -24.92 -24.15 -19.85
N GLU A 306 -25.25 -24.75 -20.98
CA GLU A 306 -25.64 -26.15 -21.12
C GLU A 306 -24.55 -27.11 -20.62
N SER A 307 -23.28 -26.79 -20.88
CA SER A 307 -22.15 -27.59 -20.42
C SER A 307 -21.98 -27.60 -18.90
N TYR A 308 -22.47 -26.59 -18.16
CA TYR A 308 -22.48 -26.66 -16.69
C TYR A 308 -23.35 -27.80 -16.19
N GLU A 309 -24.58 -27.91 -16.68
CA GLU A 309 -25.52 -28.95 -16.26
C GLU A 309 -25.09 -30.33 -16.78
N ASP A 310 -24.64 -30.42 -18.04
CA ASP A 310 -24.22 -31.70 -18.63
C ASP A 310 -22.97 -32.29 -17.95
N ILE A 311 -22.00 -31.45 -17.54
CA ILE A 311 -20.74 -31.90 -16.92
C ILE A 311 -20.85 -32.02 -15.38
N TYR A 312 -21.50 -31.07 -14.71
CA TYR A 312 -21.49 -30.96 -13.24
C TYR A 312 -22.83 -31.25 -12.57
N GLY A 313 -23.93 -31.20 -13.31
CA GLY A 313 -25.28 -31.41 -12.81
C GLY A 313 -25.48 -32.81 -12.21
N LEU A 314 -26.65 -33.01 -11.60
CA LEU A 314 -27.04 -34.34 -11.14
C LEU A 314 -27.34 -35.20 -12.38
N PRO A 315 -26.80 -36.44 -12.48
CA PRO A 315 -27.08 -37.26 -13.65
C PRO A 315 -28.57 -37.56 -13.74
N ARG A 316 -29.13 -37.31 -14.91
CA ARG A 316 -30.48 -37.79 -15.26
C ARG A 316 -30.50 -39.32 -15.22
N ALA A 317 -31.63 -39.91 -14.85
CA ALA A 317 -31.78 -41.35 -14.70
C ALA A 317 -31.19 -42.12 -15.90
N GLY A 318 -30.23 -43.01 -15.64
CA GLY A 318 -29.54 -43.83 -16.64
C GLY A 318 -28.24 -43.25 -17.24
N ARG A 319 -27.82 -42.02 -16.89
CA ARG A 319 -26.52 -41.45 -17.34
C ARG A 319 -25.41 -41.63 -16.31
N GLN A 320 -24.19 -41.94 -16.76
CA GLN A 320 -23.01 -42.08 -15.90
C GLN A 320 -22.48 -40.71 -15.45
N HIS A 321 -21.96 -40.63 -14.22
CA HIS A 321 -21.31 -39.43 -13.70
C HIS A 321 -20.03 -39.10 -14.46
N PHE A 322 -19.84 -37.83 -14.78
CA PHE A 322 -18.54 -37.28 -15.12
C PHE A 322 -17.66 -37.30 -13.86
N VAL A 323 -16.67 -38.18 -13.82
CA VAL A 323 -15.78 -38.35 -12.66
C VAL A 323 -14.68 -37.29 -12.66
N LYS A 324 -14.19 -36.88 -11.49
CA LYS A 324 -13.00 -36.02 -11.38
C LYS A 324 -11.82 -36.66 -12.12
N SER A 325 -11.07 -35.84 -12.84
CA SER A 325 -9.91 -36.31 -13.60
C SER A 325 -8.70 -36.58 -12.71
N ASP A 326 -7.66 -37.19 -13.28
CA ASP A 326 -6.41 -37.51 -12.58
C ASP A 326 -5.68 -36.27 -12.03
N PHE A 327 -6.10 -35.06 -12.43
CA PHE A 327 -5.61 -33.80 -11.82
C PHE A 327 -5.80 -33.80 -10.30
N TYR A 328 -6.92 -34.32 -9.82
CA TYR A 328 -7.26 -34.30 -8.40
C TYR A 328 -6.42 -35.28 -7.56
N ASP A 329 -5.79 -36.29 -8.17
CA ASP A 329 -4.88 -37.19 -7.46
C ASP A 329 -3.60 -36.47 -7.03
N ILE A 330 -3.13 -35.49 -7.82
CA ILE A 330 -1.97 -34.65 -7.46
C ILE A 330 -2.30 -33.78 -6.25
N TYR A 331 -3.49 -33.16 -6.28
CA TYR A 331 -3.98 -32.30 -5.21
C TYR A 331 -4.02 -33.05 -3.86
N GLY A 332 -4.35 -34.34 -3.88
CA GLY A 332 -4.34 -35.19 -2.68
C GLY A 332 -3.03 -35.93 -2.38
N SER A 333 -2.00 -35.81 -3.22
CA SER A 333 -0.85 -36.73 -3.24
C SER A 333 0.05 -36.70 -1.99
N ALA A 334 -0.12 -35.72 -1.12
CA ALA A 334 0.59 -35.62 0.17
C ALA A 334 -0.03 -36.49 1.29
N TYR A 335 -1.16 -37.15 1.03
CA TYR A 335 -1.94 -37.91 2.00
C TYR A 335 -2.25 -39.32 1.49
N LYS A 336 -2.45 -40.28 2.39
CA LYS A 336 -2.74 -41.69 2.01
C LYS A 336 -4.18 -41.90 1.51
N THR A 337 -5.06 -40.92 1.69
CA THR A 337 -6.48 -40.97 1.31
C THR A 337 -6.91 -39.61 0.75
N GLY A 338 -7.83 -39.62 -0.22
CA GLY A 338 -8.37 -38.39 -0.80
C GLY A 338 -9.20 -37.59 0.21
N CYS A 339 -9.22 -36.28 0.09
CA CYS A 339 -10.11 -35.41 0.86
C CYS A 339 -11.44 -35.19 0.11
N ILE A 340 -12.34 -34.38 0.66
CA ILE A 340 -13.59 -34.01 -0.01
C ILE A 340 -13.34 -33.31 -1.37
N GLY A 341 -12.25 -32.54 -1.46
CA GLY A 341 -11.83 -31.81 -2.65
C GLY A 341 -11.14 -32.68 -3.72
N SER A 342 -10.46 -33.77 -3.36
CA SER A 342 -9.72 -34.62 -4.30
C SER A 342 -10.35 -35.97 -4.57
N GLU A 343 -11.20 -36.49 -3.69
CA GLU A 343 -11.81 -37.83 -3.82
C GLU A 343 -12.54 -37.97 -5.17
N ARG A 344 -12.18 -38.98 -5.95
CA ARG A 344 -12.69 -39.16 -7.31
C ARG A 344 -13.88 -40.12 -7.35
N ASP A 345 -13.89 -41.12 -6.50
CA ASP A 345 -14.97 -42.10 -6.43
C ASP A 345 -16.27 -41.43 -5.92
N PRO A 346 -17.37 -41.46 -6.69
CA PRO A 346 -18.63 -40.84 -6.27
C PRO A 346 -19.21 -41.41 -4.96
N GLY A 347 -19.09 -42.71 -4.72
CA GLY A 347 -19.63 -43.37 -3.53
C GLY A 347 -18.88 -42.94 -2.26
N THR A 348 -17.56 -43.02 -2.30
CA THR A 348 -16.65 -42.63 -1.23
C THR A 348 -16.76 -41.14 -0.94
N HIS A 349 -16.83 -40.30 -1.97
CA HIS A 349 -17.09 -38.89 -1.79
C HIS A 349 -18.44 -38.62 -1.10
N ALA A 350 -19.51 -39.33 -1.47
CA ALA A 350 -20.82 -39.17 -0.82
C ALA A 350 -20.78 -39.57 0.66
N GLN A 351 -19.95 -40.55 1.04
CA GLN A 351 -19.69 -40.89 2.44
C GLN A 351 -18.92 -39.77 3.16
N LYS A 352 -17.82 -39.30 2.59
CA LYS A 352 -17.01 -38.20 3.16
C LYS A 352 -17.82 -36.91 3.30
N LYS A 353 -18.66 -36.57 2.31
CA LYS A 353 -19.57 -35.42 2.36
C LYS A 353 -20.55 -35.52 3.53
N ARG A 354 -21.13 -36.70 3.78
CA ARG A 354 -22.04 -36.93 4.91
C ARG A 354 -21.37 -36.68 6.26
N ASN A 355 -20.07 -36.94 6.39
CA ASN A 355 -19.32 -36.70 7.62
C ASN A 355 -19.10 -35.20 7.92
N LEU A 356 -19.01 -34.37 6.88
CA LEU A 356 -18.70 -32.94 7.02
C LEU A 356 -19.92 -32.02 6.89
N ALA A 357 -20.91 -32.39 6.08
CA ALA A 357 -22.00 -31.49 5.68
C ALA A 357 -22.82 -30.92 6.84
N ALA A 358 -22.93 -31.64 7.97
CA ALA A 358 -23.63 -31.16 9.15
C ALA A 358 -23.07 -29.83 9.68
N ALA A 359 -21.74 -29.65 9.62
CA ALA A 359 -21.07 -28.44 10.11
C ALA A 359 -21.26 -27.23 9.19
N PHE A 360 -21.63 -27.44 7.92
CA PHE A 360 -21.83 -26.39 6.92
C PHE A 360 -23.32 -26.06 6.67
N THR A 361 -24.21 -26.55 7.54
CA THR A 361 -25.63 -26.18 7.48
C THR A 361 -25.82 -24.73 7.97
N ALA A 362 -26.82 -24.02 7.45
CA ALA A 362 -27.10 -22.64 7.88
C ALA A 362 -27.28 -22.53 9.40
N ARG A 363 -27.93 -23.51 10.03
CA ARG A 363 -28.09 -23.60 11.49
C ARG A 363 -26.77 -23.76 12.24
N ALA A 364 -25.86 -24.59 11.74
CA ALA A 364 -24.56 -24.82 12.39
C ALA A 364 -23.64 -23.59 12.27
N LEU A 365 -23.68 -22.90 11.12
CA LEU A 365 -22.91 -21.68 10.90
C LEU A 365 -23.42 -20.52 11.76
N ALA A 366 -24.75 -20.32 11.83
CA ALA A 366 -25.35 -19.31 12.70
C ALA A 366 -25.02 -19.54 14.19
N ALA A 367 -24.89 -20.80 14.63
CA ALA A 367 -24.52 -21.12 16.01
C ALA A 367 -23.05 -20.81 16.36
N GLN A 368 -22.21 -20.49 15.36
CA GLN A 368 -20.79 -20.16 15.52
C GLN A 368 -20.48 -18.76 15.01
N GLU A 369 -21.52 -17.97 14.72
CA GLU A 369 -21.40 -16.66 14.11
C GLU A 369 -20.59 -15.66 14.95
N ASP A 370 -20.75 -15.70 16.27
CA ASP A 370 -20.03 -14.84 17.21
C ASP A 370 -18.50 -14.90 17.02
N ILE A 371 -17.98 -16.09 16.66
CA ILE A 371 -16.56 -16.29 16.38
C ILE A 371 -16.17 -15.49 15.13
N VAL A 372 -16.94 -15.62 14.05
CA VAL A 372 -16.70 -14.90 12.80
C VAL A 372 -16.78 -13.39 13.06
N GLN A 373 -17.79 -12.94 13.81
CA GLN A 373 -17.93 -11.52 14.15
C GLN A 373 -16.72 -11.00 14.93
N GLN A 374 -16.25 -11.72 15.95
CA GLN A 374 -15.09 -11.31 16.75
C GLN A 374 -13.84 -11.01 15.91
N TYR A 375 -13.51 -11.89 14.96
CA TYR A 375 -12.35 -11.69 14.09
C TYR A 375 -12.59 -10.62 13.03
N LEU A 376 -13.81 -10.51 12.49
CA LEU A 376 -14.15 -9.41 11.59
C LEU A 376 -14.09 -8.05 12.30
N ASP A 377 -14.50 -7.99 13.57
CA ASP A 377 -14.43 -6.78 14.40
C ASP A 377 -12.97 -6.39 14.66
N THR A 378 -12.14 -7.36 15.04
CA THR A 378 -10.70 -7.16 15.22
C THR A 378 -10.03 -6.69 13.92
N PHE A 379 -10.42 -7.28 12.79
CA PHE A 379 -9.92 -6.90 11.47
C PHE A 379 -10.32 -5.47 11.14
N VAL A 380 -11.60 -5.11 11.26
CA VAL A 380 -12.13 -3.76 11.03
C VAL A 380 -11.35 -2.79 11.93
N GLU A 381 -11.38 -2.99 13.25
CA GLU A 381 -10.71 -2.15 14.24
C GLU A 381 -9.24 -1.84 13.89
N LYS A 382 -8.48 -2.84 13.44
CA LYS A 382 -7.05 -2.68 13.11
C LYS A 382 -6.77 -1.99 11.78
N ILE A 383 -7.54 -2.28 10.73
CA ILE A 383 -7.20 -1.78 9.39
C ILE A 383 -7.32 -0.25 9.31
N GLY A 384 -8.25 0.36 10.04
CA GLY A 384 -8.48 1.82 10.03
C GLY A 384 -7.25 2.64 10.49
N PRO A 385 -6.79 2.48 11.74
CA PRO A 385 -5.63 3.22 12.27
C PRO A 385 -4.31 2.95 11.54
N LEU A 386 -4.10 1.71 11.09
CA LEU A 386 -2.84 1.35 10.41
C LEU A 386 -2.73 2.01 9.04
N SER A 387 -3.84 2.23 8.38
CA SER A 387 -3.84 2.82 7.06
C SER A 387 -3.83 4.34 7.04
N THR A 388 -4.18 5.02 8.13
CA THR A 388 -3.95 6.47 8.27
C THR A 388 -2.49 6.79 8.60
N LYS A 389 -1.78 5.88 9.29
CA LYS A 389 -0.34 6.04 9.62
C LYS A 389 0.60 5.86 8.43
N ASN A 390 0.16 5.20 7.36
CA ASN A 390 1.01 4.87 6.22
C ASN A 390 0.63 5.70 4.97
N ALA A 391 1.45 6.70 4.64
CA ALA A 391 1.27 7.54 3.46
C ALA A 391 1.22 6.77 2.12
N LYS A 392 1.75 5.53 2.06
CA LYS A 392 1.68 4.65 0.88
C LYS A 392 0.44 3.76 0.86
N GLY A 393 -0.40 3.82 1.89
CA GLY A 393 -1.55 2.93 2.07
C GLY A 393 -1.19 1.52 2.57
N LEU A 394 -2.21 0.80 3.00
CA LEU A 394 -2.26 -0.54 3.56
C LEU A 394 -2.58 -1.57 2.47
N ASN A 395 -1.82 -2.67 2.41
CA ASN A 395 -2.13 -3.76 1.49
C ASN A 395 -3.35 -4.57 1.96
N ILE A 396 -4.58 -4.18 1.59
CA ILE A 396 -5.80 -4.82 2.13
C ILE A 396 -5.92 -6.29 1.72
N THR A 397 -5.33 -6.70 0.60
CA THR A 397 -5.27 -8.09 0.15
C THR A 397 -4.68 -9.00 1.23
N LYS A 398 -3.55 -8.59 1.83
CA LYS A 398 -2.90 -9.35 2.91
C LYS A 398 -3.74 -9.38 4.19
N TRP A 399 -4.50 -8.32 4.47
CA TRP A 399 -5.37 -8.27 5.63
C TRP A 399 -6.58 -9.19 5.48
N PHE A 400 -7.14 -9.32 4.27
CA PHE A 400 -8.16 -10.33 4.00
C PHE A 400 -7.61 -11.76 4.14
N GLU A 401 -6.39 -12.01 3.67
CA GLU A 401 -5.72 -13.30 3.89
C GLU A 401 -5.55 -13.60 5.38
N MET A 402 -5.10 -12.63 6.19
CA MET A 402 -4.97 -12.81 7.64
C MET A 402 -6.32 -13.03 8.34
N ALA A 403 -7.35 -12.25 8.00
CA ALA A 403 -8.67 -12.36 8.64
C ALA A 403 -9.34 -13.69 8.35
N THR A 404 -9.42 -14.08 7.07
CA THR A 404 -10.02 -15.35 6.65
C THR A 404 -9.24 -16.56 7.18
N PHE A 405 -7.91 -16.44 7.33
CA PHE A 405 -7.08 -17.49 7.89
C PHE A 405 -7.32 -17.68 9.40
N ASP A 406 -7.41 -16.61 10.18
CA ASP A 406 -7.72 -16.67 11.61
C ASP A 406 -9.14 -17.19 11.86
N ILE A 407 -10.14 -16.68 11.11
CA ILE A 407 -11.54 -17.15 11.18
C ILE A 407 -11.59 -18.66 10.91
N LEU A 408 -10.95 -19.11 9.84
CA LEU A 408 -10.94 -20.52 9.48
C LEU A 408 -10.18 -21.37 10.49
N GLY A 409 -9.09 -20.86 11.06
CA GLY A 409 -8.36 -21.51 12.15
C GLY A 409 -9.27 -21.86 13.32
N GLU A 410 -10.09 -20.90 13.74
CA GLU A 410 -11.06 -21.09 14.81
C GLU A 410 -12.22 -22.00 14.43
N MET A 411 -12.79 -21.79 13.24
CA MET A 411 -13.92 -22.58 12.75
C MET A 411 -13.54 -24.03 12.42
N ALA A 412 -12.27 -24.31 12.14
CA ALA A 412 -11.78 -25.66 11.84
C ALA A 412 -11.08 -26.33 13.03
N PHE A 413 -10.18 -25.64 13.73
CA PHE A 413 -9.29 -26.25 14.73
C PHE A 413 -9.57 -25.81 16.16
N GLY A 414 -10.49 -24.88 16.38
CA GLY A 414 -10.76 -24.37 17.72
C GLY A 414 -9.69 -23.40 18.23
N GLU A 415 -8.79 -22.92 17.37
CA GLU A 415 -7.65 -22.07 17.70
C GLU A 415 -7.30 -21.16 16.50
N SER A 416 -7.17 -19.86 16.73
CA SER A 416 -6.68 -18.89 15.73
C SER A 416 -5.17 -19.00 15.49
N PHE A 417 -4.72 -18.47 14.35
CA PHE A 417 -3.29 -18.37 14.03
C PHE A 417 -2.67 -17.05 14.50
N GLY A 418 -3.46 -16.17 15.12
CA GLY A 418 -3.00 -14.92 15.72
C GLY A 418 -2.59 -13.85 14.72
N CYS A 419 -2.91 -14.00 13.43
CA CYS A 419 -2.43 -13.11 12.36
C CYS A 419 -2.89 -11.66 12.58
N LEU A 420 -4.17 -11.48 12.91
CA LEU A 420 -4.73 -10.14 13.17
C LEU A 420 -4.18 -9.54 14.47
N ALA A 421 -4.05 -10.35 15.53
CA ALA A 421 -3.54 -9.90 16.82
C ALA A 421 -2.09 -9.41 16.70
N GLU A 422 -1.23 -10.18 16.04
CA GLU A 422 0.19 -9.90 15.86
C GLU A 422 0.49 -8.92 14.71
N GLU A 423 -0.50 -8.62 13.86
CA GLU A 423 -0.36 -7.81 12.64
C GLU A 423 0.69 -8.39 11.68
N LYS A 424 0.78 -9.73 11.65
CA LYS A 424 1.79 -10.47 10.90
C LYS A 424 1.14 -11.55 10.06
N HIS A 425 1.56 -11.60 8.80
CA HIS A 425 1.17 -12.66 7.89
C HIS A 425 1.81 -13.98 8.33
N HIS A 426 0.99 -15.01 8.46
CA HIS A 426 1.45 -16.33 8.90
C HIS A 426 2.08 -17.09 7.72
N PHE A 427 3.29 -17.61 7.90
CA PHE A 427 4.07 -18.29 6.83
C PHE A 427 3.31 -19.43 6.12
N TRP A 428 2.32 -20.04 6.79
CA TRP A 428 1.50 -21.11 6.20
C TRP A 428 0.62 -20.60 5.05
N ILE A 429 0.24 -19.32 5.03
CA ILE A 429 -0.50 -18.70 3.93
C ILE A 429 0.36 -18.70 2.66
N ASP A 430 1.61 -18.24 2.75
CA ASP A 430 2.55 -18.27 1.62
C ASP A 430 2.81 -19.71 1.13
N LEU A 431 2.96 -20.64 2.08
CA LEU A 431 3.18 -22.05 1.79
C LEU A 431 2.00 -22.69 1.02
N ILE A 432 0.77 -22.21 1.22
CA ILE A 432 -0.42 -22.68 0.49
C ILE A 432 -0.36 -22.25 -0.98
N LEU A 433 -0.04 -20.98 -1.24
CA LEU A 433 0.08 -20.48 -2.61
C LEU A 433 1.20 -21.23 -3.35
N ASP A 434 2.38 -21.35 -2.74
CA ASP A 434 3.50 -22.10 -3.31
C ASP A 434 3.10 -23.54 -3.65
N HIS A 435 2.37 -24.21 -2.75
CA HIS A 435 1.85 -25.55 -2.99
C HIS A 435 0.88 -25.62 -4.20
N LEU A 436 0.01 -24.63 -4.38
CA LEU A 436 -0.90 -24.56 -5.54
C LEU A 436 -0.14 -24.32 -6.87
N TYR A 437 0.95 -23.54 -6.84
CA TYR A 437 1.82 -23.39 -8.01
C TYR A 437 2.54 -24.70 -8.34
N GLU A 438 3.05 -25.41 -7.34
CA GLU A 438 3.66 -26.73 -7.52
C GLU A 438 2.70 -27.73 -8.17
N ILE A 439 1.43 -27.77 -7.75
CA ILE A 439 0.42 -28.64 -8.38
C ILE A 439 0.28 -28.31 -9.87
N THR A 440 0.32 -27.03 -10.25
CA THR A 440 0.30 -26.60 -11.66
C THR A 440 1.50 -27.13 -12.43
N LEU A 441 2.70 -27.04 -11.85
CA LEU A 441 3.92 -27.55 -12.45
C LEU A 441 3.87 -29.09 -12.62
N VAL A 442 3.47 -29.81 -11.58
CA VAL A 442 3.36 -31.27 -11.57
C VAL A 442 2.30 -31.76 -12.57
N ASP A 443 1.15 -31.08 -12.67
CA ASP A 443 0.11 -31.43 -13.63
C ASP A 443 0.59 -31.28 -15.09
N ASN A 444 1.40 -30.27 -15.39
CA ASN A 444 1.99 -30.11 -16.72
C ASN A 444 3.07 -31.18 -17.01
N LEU A 445 3.93 -31.47 -16.04
CA LEU A 445 5.05 -32.40 -16.23
C LEU A 445 4.60 -33.85 -16.35
N ARG A 446 3.63 -34.30 -15.55
CA ARG A 446 3.15 -35.69 -15.57
C ARG A 446 2.48 -36.11 -16.89
N ARG A 447 2.03 -35.14 -17.70
CA ARG A 447 1.26 -35.38 -18.93
C ARG A 447 2.15 -35.79 -20.10
N PHE A 448 3.45 -35.54 -20.03
CA PHE A 448 4.41 -36.02 -21.01
C PHE A 448 4.73 -37.52 -20.80
N TRP A 449 5.10 -38.19 -21.89
CA TRP A 449 5.38 -39.63 -21.91
C TRP A 449 6.80 -40.02 -21.41
N LEU A 450 7.82 -39.22 -21.74
CA LEU A 450 9.21 -39.38 -21.24
C LEU A 450 9.37 -39.23 -19.70
N PRO A 451 8.69 -38.30 -19.01
CA PRO A 451 8.91 -38.01 -17.58
C PRO A 451 8.10 -38.88 -16.60
N LYS A 452 7.98 -40.18 -16.87
CA LYS A 452 7.83 -41.14 -15.76
C LYS A 452 9.16 -41.49 -15.10
N LEU A 453 10.28 -41.36 -15.83
CA LEU A 453 11.63 -41.70 -15.32
C LEU A 453 12.32 -40.48 -14.67
N LEU A 454 12.44 -39.37 -15.40
CA LEU A 454 13.07 -38.13 -14.90
C LEU A 454 12.21 -37.38 -13.86
N GLY A 455 10.88 -37.44 -14.01
CA GLY A 455 9.94 -36.93 -13.02
C GLY A 455 9.95 -37.70 -11.69
N ARG A 456 10.58 -38.88 -11.62
CA ARG A 456 10.83 -39.59 -10.35
C ARG A 456 12.16 -39.24 -9.70
N LEU A 457 13.09 -38.61 -10.43
CA LEU A 457 14.45 -38.30 -9.95
C LEU A 457 14.60 -36.80 -9.63
N ILE A 458 14.12 -35.93 -10.52
CA ILE A 458 14.30 -34.46 -10.41
C ILE A 458 13.14 -33.82 -9.64
N LEU A 459 11.92 -34.30 -9.86
CA LEU A 459 10.70 -33.73 -9.28
C LEU A 459 10.68 -33.81 -7.75
N PRO A 460 11.03 -34.94 -7.10
CA PRO A 460 11.16 -35.04 -5.65
C PRO A 460 11.97 -33.91 -5.00
N ALA A 461 13.16 -33.62 -5.52
CA ALA A 461 14.04 -32.63 -4.94
C ALA A 461 13.51 -31.18 -5.07
N LEU A 462 12.71 -30.90 -6.09
CA LEU A 462 12.14 -29.57 -6.36
C LEU A 462 10.83 -29.29 -5.59
N ILE A 463 9.97 -30.30 -5.38
CA ILE A 463 8.61 -30.09 -4.83
C ILE A 463 8.37 -30.75 -3.46
N MET A 464 9.20 -31.69 -3.02
CA MET A 464 8.99 -32.35 -1.72
C MET A 464 9.11 -31.38 -0.53
N PRO A 465 10.03 -30.41 -0.48
CA PRO A 465 10.20 -29.57 0.70
C PRO A 465 8.94 -28.76 1.09
N VAL A 466 8.27 -28.13 0.12
CA VAL A 466 7.04 -27.36 0.36
C VAL A 466 5.88 -28.29 0.69
N ARG A 467 5.70 -29.35 -0.12
CA ARG A 467 4.65 -30.36 0.09
C ARG A 467 4.76 -31.05 1.45
N GLU A 468 5.96 -31.44 1.87
CA GLU A 468 6.21 -32.09 3.16
C GLU A 468 5.97 -31.13 4.32
N LYS A 469 6.40 -29.85 4.20
CA LYS A 469 6.11 -28.82 5.21
C LYS A 469 4.61 -28.61 5.37
N HIS A 470 3.87 -28.43 4.26
CA HIS A 470 2.42 -28.22 4.31
C HIS A 470 1.69 -29.42 4.94
N SER A 471 2.11 -30.63 4.56
CA SER A 471 1.53 -31.87 5.07
C SER A 471 1.87 -32.12 6.54
N THR A 472 3.09 -31.80 6.97
CA THR A 472 3.53 -31.92 8.37
C THR A 472 2.76 -30.98 9.27
N TYR A 473 2.63 -29.71 8.88
CA TYR A 473 1.91 -28.72 9.67
C TYR A 473 0.40 -29.04 9.74
N SER A 474 -0.18 -29.56 8.66
CA SER A 474 -1.56 -30.09 8.67
C SER A 474 -1.74 -31.22 9.68
N ARG A 475 -0.81 -32.18 9.72
CA ARG A 475 -0.84 -33.30 10.70
C ARG A 475 -0.72 -32.80 12.13
N GLU A 476 0.15 -31.81 12.36
CA GLU A 476 0.34 -31.24 13.70
C GLU A 476 -0.92 -30.55 14.21
N LYS A 477 -1.60 -29.75 13.38
CA LYS A 477 -2.86 -29.09 13.78
C LYS A 477 -3.99 -30.09 14.03
N VAL A 478 -4.08 -31.17 13.25
CA VAL A 478 -5.04 -32.27 13.54
C VAL A 478 -4.71 -32.96 14.86
N ARG A 479 -3.43 -33.20 15.15
CA ARG A 479 -2.98 -33.79 16.42
C ARG A 479 -3.38 -32.91 17.60
N MET A 480 -3.05 -31.62 17.55
CA MET A 480 -3.44 -30.64 18.58
C MET A 480 -4.96 -30.60 18.77
N ARG A 481 -5.74 -30.63 17.68
CA ARG A 481 -7.21 -30.65 17.77
C ARG A 481 -7.75 -31.88 18.49
N LEU A 482 -7.15 -33.05 18.27
CA LEU A 482 -7.57 -34.31 18.92
C LEU A 482 -7.22 -34.34 20.42
N GLU A 483 -6.11 -33.71 20.79
CA GLU A 483 -5.62 -33.56 22.17
C GLU A 483 -6.35 -32.47 22.95
N SER A 484 -6.94 -31.48 22.26
CA SER A 484 -7.74 -30.41 22.88
C SER A 484 -8.95 -30.95 23.66
N SER A 485 -9.13 -30.43 24.87
CA SER A 485 -10.27 -30.70 25.75
C SER A 485 -11.47 -29.78 25.50
N SER A 486 -11.41 -28.93 24.46
CA SER A 486 -12.47 -27.99 24.12
C SER A 486 -13.80 -28.70 23.84
N GLN A 487 -14.86 -28.23 24.51
CA GLN A 487 -16.25 -28.71 24.35
C GLN A 487 -16.99 -27.96 23.23
N ARG A 488 -16.33 -27.03 22.53
CA ARG A 488 -16.92 -26.22 21.46
C ARG A 488 -17.14 -27.06 20.20
N ASN A 489 -18.27 -26.84 19.54
CA ASN A 489 -18.56 -27.41 18.23
C ASN A 489 -17.88 -26.58 17.13
N ASP A 490 -17.16 -27.23 16.22
CA ASP A 490 -16.43 -26.66 15.07
C ASP A 490 -16.59 -27.58 13.83
N PHE A 491 -15.97 -27.27 12.70
CA PHE A 491 -16.06 -28.08 11.47
C PHE A 491 -15.55 -29.51 11.64
N PHE A 492 -14.64 -29.73 12.59
CA PHE A 492 -14.02 -31.02 12.83
C PHE A 492 -14.63 -31.80 14.00
N THR A 493 -15.53 -31.25 14.81
CA THR A 493 -16.08 -31.95 15.98
C THR A 493 -16.65 -33.33 15.63
N ASN A 494 -17.47 -33.41 14.58
CA ASN A 494 -18.09 -34.67 14.16
C ASN A 494 -17.07 -35.68 13.62
N ILE A 495 -16.08 -35.23 12.85
CA ILE A 495 -15.07 -36.13 12.28
C ILE A 495 -14.03 -36.53 13.33
N ALA A 496 -13.68 -35.64 14.27
CA ALA A 496 -12.82 -35.92 15.41
C ALA A 496 -13.44 -37.00 16.32
N ALA A 497 -14.74 -36.92 16.58
CA ALA A 497 -15.47 -37.96 17.32
C ALA A 497 -15.39 -39.31 16.59
N LYS A 498 -15.53 -39.31 15.26
CA LYS A 498 -15.40 -40.53 14.42
C LYS A 498 -13.97 -41.06 14.32
N VAL A 499 -12.96 -40.20 14.39
CA VAL A 499 -11.56 -40.62 14.50
C VAL A 499 -11.31 -41.27 15.86
N LYS A 500 -11.86 -40.71 16.94
CA LYS A 500 -11.77 -41.28 18.29
C LYS A 500 -12.50 -42.63 18.43
N SER A 501 -13.62 -42.83 17.72
CA SER A 501 -14.33 -44.12 17.67
C SER A 501 -13.72 -45.15 16.71
N GLY A 502 -12.78 -44.73 15.85
CA GLY A 502 -12.17 -45.58 14.82
C GLY A 502 -12.96 -45.71 13.52
N ASP A 503 -14.09 -44.99 13.37
CA ASP A 503 -14.93 -45.00 12.17
C ASP A 503 -14.30 -44.25 10.99
N VAL A 504 -13.41 -43.30 11.26
CA VAL A 504 -12.67 -42.51 10.26
C VAL A 504 -11.19 -42.55 10.60
N SER A 505 -10.32 -42.68 9.59
CA SER A 505 -8.87 -42.69 9.81
C SER A 505 -8.33 -41.29 10.14
N LEU A 506 -7.28 -41.23 10.96
CA LEU A 506 -6.56 -39.98 11.26
C LEU A 506 -6.07 -39.26 9.98
N GLU A 507 -5.61 -40.05 9.01
CA GLU A 507 -5.11 -39.54 7.73
C GLU A 507 -6.24 -38.92 6.89
N GLU A 508 -7.47 -39.45 6.98
CA GLU A 508 -8.64 -38.86 6.32
C GLU A 508 -8.99 -37.50 6.92
N MET A 509 -9.01 -37.39 8.25
CA MET A 509 -9.20 -36.11 8.92
C MET A 509 -8.10 -35.10 8.55
N THR A 510 -6.85 -35.55 8.47
CA THR A 510 -5.72 -34.71 8.04
C THR A 510 -5.87 -34.21 6.61
N ALA A 511 -6.26 -35.09 5.67
CA ALA A 511 -6.50 -34.70 4.28
C ALA A 511 -7.65 -33.68 4.17
N HIS A 512 -8.70 -33.84 4.99
CA HIS A 512 -9.78 -32.87 5.09
C HIS A 512 -9.31 -31.53 5.66
N ALA A 513 -8.48 -31.52 6.71
CA ALA A 513 -7.92 -30.32 7.32
C ALA A 513 -7.13 -29.48 6.33
N SER A 514 -6.19 -30.09 5.61
CA SER A 514 -5.42 -29.40 4.57
C SER A 514 -6.32 -28.75 3.51
N THR A 515 -7.32 -29.48 3.03
CA THR A 515 -8.20 -28.93 1.99
C THR A 515 -9.14 -27.85 2.49
N LEU A 516 -9.64 -27.96 3.72
CA LEU A 516 -10.50 -26.90 4.28
C LEU A 516 -9.70 -25.62 4.47
N ILE A 517 -8.44 -25.68 4.93
CA ILE A 517 -7.57 -24.51 5.06
C ILE A 517 -7.36 -23.82 3.72
N VAL A 518 -6.91 -24.57 2.71
CA VAL A 518 -6.65 -24.03 1.37
C VAL A 518 -7.92 -23.45 0.75
N ALA A 519 -9.04 -24.18 0.83
CA ALA A 519 -10.28 -23.78 0.19
C ALA A 519 -11.02 -22.66 0.93
N GLY A 520 -10.90 -22.56 2.25
CA GLY A 520 -11.65 -21.61 3.07
C GLY A 520 -10.98 -20.24 3.18
N ALA A 521 -9.65 -20.18 3.33
CA ALA A 521 -8.96 -18.91 3.58
C ALA A 521 -8.72 -18.16 2.27
N GLU A 522 -8.05 -18.82 1.31
CA GLU A 522 -7.56 -18.16 0.10
C GLU A 522 -8.69 -17.72 -0.85
N THR A 523 -9.78 -18.50 -0.94
CA THR A 523 -10.89 -18.18 -1.87
C THR A 523 -11.70 -16.98 -1.39
N THR A 524 -12.12 -16.97 -0.12
CA THR A 524 -12.85 -15.82 0.43
C THR A 524 -11.99 -14.56 0.42
N ALA A 525 -10.70 -14.66 0.75
CA ALA A 525 -9.79 -13.52 0.68
C ALA A 525 -9.67 -12.94 -0.73
N THR A 526 -9.65 -13.80 -1.76
CA THR A 526 -9.63 -13.39 -3.17
C THR A 526 -10.89 -12.62 -3.55
N GLU A 527 -12.06 -13.14 -3.20
CA GLU A 527 -13.33 -12.50 -3.53
C GLU A 527 -13.53 -11.18 -2.76
N LEU A 528 -13.12 -11.12 -1.49
CA LEU A 528 -13.15 -9.88 -0.70
C LEU A 528 -12.24 -8.79 -1.30
N ALA A 529 -11.02 -9.17 -1.72
CA ALA A 529 -10.09 -8.27 -2.37
C ALA A 529 -10.63 -7.78 -3.72
N ALA A 530 -11.17 -8.69 -4.54
CA ALA A 530 -11.76 -8.36 -5.83
C ALA A 530 -13.00 -7.47 -5.69
N ALA A 531 -13.93 -7.81 -4.78
CA ALA A 531 -15.12 -7.01 -4.50
C ALA A 531 -14.73 -5.59 -4.07
N THR A 532 -13.79 -5.48 -3.14
CA THR A 532 -13.27 -4.18 -2.69
C THR A 532 -12.67 -3.39 -3.86
N TYR A 533 -11.82 -4.01 -4.68
CA TYR A 533 -11.24 -3.33 -5.84
C TYR A 533 -12.32 -2.83 -6.82
N TYR A 534 -13.25 -3.69 -7.24
CA TYR A 534 -14.24 -3.34 -8.27
C TYR A 534 -15.27 -2.33 -7.77
N VAL A 535 -15.70 -2.42 -6.51
CA VAL A 535 -16.58 -1.42 -5.90
C VAL A 535 -15.90 -0.05 -5.87
N LEU A 536 -14.60 0.01 -5.57
CA LEU A 536 -13.85 1.27 -5.48
C LEU A 536 -13.41 1.83 -6.84
N LYS A 537 -13.16 0.96 -7.81
CA LYS A 537 -12.76 1.35 -9.17
C LYS A 537 -13.94 1.85 -9.99
N THR A 538 -15.13 1.29 -9.78
CA THR A 538 -16.29 1.52 -10.64
C THR A 538 -17.11 2.72 -10.17
N PRO A 539 -17.29 3.76 -11.00
CA PRO A 539 -18.09 4.92 -10.63
C PRO A 539 -19.52 4.54 -10.22
N GLY A 540 -20.03 5.16 -9.16
CA GLY A 540 -21.41 4.98 -8.68
C GLY A 540 -21.64 3.76 -7.79
N VAL A 541 -20.95 2.63 -8.03
CA VAL A 541 -21.20 1.38 -7.30
C VAL A 541 -20.91 1.49 -5.80
N LYS A 542 -19.78 2.11 -5.42
CA LYS A 542 -19.47 2.40 -4.02
C LYS A 542 -20.60 3.18 -3.34
N ASN A 543 -21.07 4.25 -3.97
CA ASN A 543 -22.08 5.13 -3.38
C ASN A 543 -23.40 4.40 -3.16
N GLU A 544 -23.82 3.56 -4.11
CA GLU A 544 -25.07 2.80 -4.01
C GLU A 544 -24.98 1.69 -2.95
N LEU A 545 -23.83 1.00 -2.87
CA LEU A 545 -23.56 0.01 -1.83
C LEU A 545 -23.54 0.63 -0.44
N GLU A 546 -22.81 1.74 -0.28
CA GLU A 546 -22.77 2.49 0.96
C GLU A 546 -24.15 3.04 1.33
N GLN A 547 -24.91 3.56 0.37
CA GLN A 547 -26.27 4.02 0.60
C GLN A 547 -27.18 2.90 1.11
N GLU A 548 -27.14 1.72 0.49
CA GLU A 548 -27.95 0.58 0.93
C GLU A 548 -27.60 0.14 2.36
N ILE A 549 -26.32 -0.13 2.62
CA ILE A 549 -25.84 -0.61 3.93
C ILE A 549 -26.16 0.43 5.01
N ARG A 550 -25.79 1.69 4.77
CA ARG A 550 -25.83 2.75 5.78
C ARG A 550 -27.23 3.35 5.98
N SER A 551 -28.17 3.16 5.05
CA SER A 551 -29.57 3.53 5.24
C SER A 551 -30.40 2.45 5.93
N ARG A 552 -29.97 1.18 5.82
CA ARG A 552 -30.70 0.02 6.36
C ARG A 552 -30.42 -0.23 7.85
N TYR A 553 -29.22 0.13 8.33
CA TYR A 553 -28.74 -0.12 9.68
C TYR A 553 -28.21 1.15 10.34
N ALA A 554 -28.55 1.36 11.62
CA ALA A 554 -28.21 2.59 12.34
C ALA A 554 -26.87 2.49 13.12
N SER A 555 -26.43 1.28 13.46
CA SER A 555 -25.18 1.03 14.17
C SER A 555 -24.41 -0.16 13.59
N TYR A 556 -23.11 -0.21 13.91
CA TYR A 556 -22.23 -1.31 13.53
C TYR A 556 -22.67 -2.64 14.16
N ASP A 557 -23.17 -2.60 15.40
CA ASP A 557 -23.58 -3.79 16.15
C ASP A 557 -24.85 -4.47 15.58
N GLU A 558 -25.61 -3.78 14.72
CA GLU A 558 -26.74 -4.37 13.97
C GLU A 558 -26.28 -5.20 12.76
N LEU A 559 -25.00 -5.12 12.39
CA LEU A 559 -24.43 -5.87 11.28
C LEU A 559 -23.93 -7.23 11.75
N ASP A 560 -24.68 -8.25 11.38
CA ASP A 560 -24.32 -9.65 11.52
C ASP A 560 -24.46 -10.33 10.15
N ALA A 561 -24.20 -11.63 10.05
CA ALA A 561 -24.30 -12.39 8.81
C ALA A 561 -25.73 -12.51 8.30
N SER A 562 -26.71 -12.58 9.20
CA SER A 562 -28.12 -12.65 8.83
C SER A 562 -28.61 -11.33 8.26
N SER A 563 -28.25 -10.22 8.90
CA SER A 563 -28.62 -8.87 8.51
C SER A 563 -27.91 -8.47 7.22
N ALA A 564 -26.58 -8.68 7.12
CA ALA A 564 -25.82 -8.37 5.92
C ALA A 564 -26.31 -9.15 4.68
N GLN A 565 -26.71 -10.43 4.82
CA GLN A 565 -27.20 -11.23 3.69
C GLN A 565 -28.58 -10.79 3.16
N GLN A 566 -29.32 -9.96 3.91
CA GLN A 566 -30.62 -9.42 3.50
C GLN A 566 -30.51 -8.18 2.61
N LEU A 567 -29.31 -7.63 2.43
CA LEU A 567 -29.03 -6.45 1.60
C LEU A 567 -28.98 -6.84 0.11
N PRO A 568 -29.99 -6.48 -0.71
CA PRO A 568 -30.07 -6.94 -2.10
C PRO A 568 -28.93 -6.43 -2.99
N TYR A 569 -28.49 -5.18 -2.84
CA TYR A 569 -27.41 -4.58 -3.60
C TYR A 569 -26.04 -5.08 -3.17
N LEU A 570 -25.77 -5.25 -1.88
CA LEU A 570 -24.57 -5.96 -1.42
C LEU A 570 -24.50 -7.39 -2.00
N ARG A 571 -25.62 -8.11 -1.99
CA ARG A 571 -25.69 -9.44 -2.59
C ARG A 571 -25.46 -9.40 -4.10
N ALA A 572 -25.95 -8.38 -4.78
CA ALA A 572 -25.67 -8.14 -6.18
C ALA A 572 -24.19 -7.85 -6.46
N VAL A 573 -23.53 -7.03 -5.63
CA VAL A 573 -22.09 -6.75 -5.67
C VAL A 573 -21.28 -8.04 -5.52
N ILE A 574 -21.62 -8.89 -4.54
CA ILE A 574 -20.95 -10.18 -4.34
C ILE A 574 -21.14 -11.09 -5.56
N ASN A 575 -22.36 -11.20 -6.08
CA ASN A 575 -22.62 -12.06 -7.25
C ASN A 575 -21.93 -11.54 -8.52
N GLU A 576 -21.86 -10.22 -8.71
CA GLU A 576 -21.15 -9.61 -9.83
C GLU A 576 -19.63 -9.79 -9.69
N THR A 577 -19.10 -9.71 -8.47
CA THR A 577 -17.69 -9.99 -8.19
C THR A 577 -17.35 -11.44 -8.55
N LEU A 578 -18.15 -12.39 -8.06
CA LEU A 578 -18.00 -13.82 -8.37
C LEU A 578 -18.15 -14.13 -9.87
N ARG A 579 -18.85 -13.29 -10.64
CA ARG A 579 -18.99 -13.41 -12.10
C ARG A 579 -17.75 -12.89 -12.83
N ILE A 580 -17.30 -11.68 -12.49
CA ILE A 580 -16.23 -10.97 -13.20
C ILE A 580 -14.83 -11.46 -12.78
N HIS A 581 -14.68 -11.96 -11.55
CA HIS A 581 -13.41 -12.43 -11.01
C HIS A 581 -13.55 -13.74 -10.24
N PRO A 582 -14.06 -14.82 -10.89
CA PRO A 582 -14.31 -16.09 -10.21
C PRO A 582 -13.02 -16.69 -9.68
N SER A 583 -12.99 -17.07 -8.40
CA SER A 583 -11.87 -17.81 -7.80
C SER A 583 -11.49 -19.08 -8.60
N GLY A 584 -12.48 -19.79 -9.14
CA GLY A 584 -12.30 -20.96 -10.01
C GLY A 584 -12.39 -20.64 -11.51
N ALA A 585 -11.59 -19.69 -12.01
CA ALA A 585 -11.72 -19.16 -13.37
C ALA A 585 -11.47 -20.18 -14.49
N HIS A 586 -10.61 -21.19 -14.25
CA HIS A 586 -10.28 -22.24 -15.24
C HIS A 586 -11.47 -23.17 -15.51
N GLY A 587 -12.26 -23.50 -14.48
CA GLY A 587 -13.25 -24.57 -14.50
C GLY A 587 -12.77 -25.84 -13.81
N PHE A 588 -13.63 -26.86 -13.72
CA PHE A 588 -13.36 -28.07 -12.93
C PHE A 588 -13.22 -29.30 -13.85
N PRO A 589 -12.02 -29.84 -14.08
CA PRO A 589 -11.81 -30.97 -15.00
C PRO A 589 -12.57 -32.24 -14.61
N ARG A 590 -13.21 -32.88 -15.59
CA ARG A 590 -13.87 -34.19 -15.47
C ARG A 590 -13.49 -35.11 -16.61
N VAL A 591 -13.66 -36.41 -16.43
CA VAL A 591 -13.47 -37.41 -17.49
C VAL A 591 -14.82 -37.79 -18.07
N SER A 592 -14.95 -37.70 -19.39
CA SER A 592 -16.16 -38.14 -20.10
C SER A 592 -16.33 -39.66 -19.98
N PRO A 593 -17.52 -40.15 -19.57
CA PRO A 593 -17.84 -41.57 -19.66
C PRO A 593 -18.22 -42.02 -21.08
N GLY A 594 -18.21 -41.12 -22.07
CA GLY A 594 -18.88 -41.31 -23.36
C GLY A 594 -20.29 -40.75 -23.30
N ALA A 595 -20.41 -39.42 -23.41
CA ALA A 595 -21.68 -38.72 -23.21
C ALA A 595 -21.79 -37.49 -24.12
N THR A 596 -23.01 -36.98 -24.28
CA THR A 596 -23.26 -35.74 -25.00
C THR A 596 -23.14 -34.56 -24.05
N VAL A 597 -22.38 -33.53 -24.45
CA VAL A 597 -22.23 -32.25 -23.75
C VAL A 597 -22.48 -31.13 -24.76
N ASP A 598 -23.41 -30.22 -24.47
CA ASP A 598 -23.78 -29.11 -25.38
C ASP A 598 -24.06 -29.60 -26.82
N GLY A 599 -24.86 -30.68 -26.91
CA GLY A 599 -25.22 -31.31 -28.19
C GLY A 599 -24.10 -32.01 -28.95
N LYS A 600 -22.88 -32.09 -28.39
CA LYS A 600 -21.73 -32.79 -28.99
C LYS A 600 -21.42 -34.09 -28.27
N TRP A 601 -21.27 -35.18 -29.03
CA TRP A 601 -20.82 -36.46 -28.48
C TRP A 601 -19.34 -36.42 -28.11
N ILE A 602 -19.03 -36.67 -26.84
CA ILE A 602 -17.67 -36.65 -26.30
C ILE A 602 -17.23 -38.08 -25.97
N PRO A 603 -16.16 -38.61 -26.62
CA PRO A 603 -15.72 -39.97 -26.40
C PRO A 603 -15.23 -40.22 -24.97
N ARG A 604 -15.32 -41.49 -24.53
CA ARG A 604 -14.85 -41.93 -23.22
C ARG A 604 -13.36 -41.60 -23.04
N GLY A 605 -13.01 -41.09 -21.86
CA GLY A 605 -11.62 -40.80 -21.49
C GLY A 605 -11.13 -39.41 -21.88
N ALA A 606 -11.91 -38.62 -22.62
CA ALA A 606 -11.61 -37.21 -22.85
C ALA A 606 -11.79 -36.41 -21.55
N GLU A 607 -10.83 -35.52 -21.26
CA GLU A 607 -10.94 -34.55 -20.16
C GLU A 607 -11.76 -33.35 -20.65
N VAL A 608 -12.78 -32.96 -19.88
CA VAL A 608 -13.71 -31.88 -20.21
C VAL A 608 -13.90 -30.94 -19.03
N TYR A 609 -14.11 -29.66 -19.31
CA TYR A 609 -14.54 -28.67 -18.32
C TYR A 609 -15.26 -27.50 -18.99
N THR A 610 -16.17 -26.87 -18.26
CA THR A 610 -16.72 -25.57 -18.63
C THR A 610 -15.75 -24.49 -18.14
N ASN A 611 -15.26 -23.63 -19.03
CA ASN A 611 -14.39 -22.54 -18.64
C ASN A 611 -15.20 -21.40 -18.02
N THR A 612 -15.13 -21.27 -16.70
CA THR A 612 -15.93 -20.31 -15.93
C THR A 612 -15.73 -18.88 -16.42
N TRP A 613 -14.48 -18.45 -16.59
CA TRP A 613 -14.16 -17.10 -17.08
C TRP A 613 -14.84 -16.77 -18.41
N THR A 614 -14.68 -17.66 -19.41
CA THR A 614 -15.20 -17.40 -20.75
C THR A 614 -16.73 -17.37 -20.77
N VAL A 615 -17.40 -18.24 -20.01
CA VAL A 615 -18.87 -18.25 -19.96
C VAL A 615 -19.39 -17.00 -19.26
N SER A 616 -18.77 -16.59 -18.15
CA SER A 616 -19.18 -15.42 -17.38
C SER A 616 -18.87 -14.08 -18.08
N HIS A 617 -17.89 -14.06 -19.00
CA HIS A 617 -17.52 -12.89 -19.81
C HIS A 617 -18.07 -12.94 -21.25
N SER A 618 -19.04 -13.81 -21.53
CA SER A 618 -19.59 -13.96 -22.87
C SER A 618 -20.69 -12.92 -23.14
N PRO A 619 -20.60 -12.12 -24.22
CA PRO A 619 -21.67 -11.21 -24.63
C PRO A 619 -22.96 -11.95 -25.06
N LYS A 620 -22.89 -13.28 -25.23
CA LYS A 620 -24.07 -14.14 -25.44
C LYS A 620 -24.98 -14.17 -24.20
N TYR A 621 -24.40 -14.06 -23.01
CA TYR A 621 -25.10 -14.27 -21.74
C TYR A 621 -25.20 -13.00 -20.90
N PHE A 622 -24.22 -12.09 -21.00
CA PHE A 622 -24.18 -10.83 -20.27
C PHE A 622 -23.97 -9.63 -21.20
N SER A 623 -24.81 -8.61 -21.08
CA SER A 623 -24.60 -7.30 -21.70
C SER A 623 -23.41 -6.60 -21.05
N ASN A 624 -22.51 -6.04 -21.87
CA ASN A 624 -21.23 -5.45 -21.44
C ASN A 624 -20.51 -6.35 -20.41
N PRO A 625 -20.09 -7.56 -20.82
CA PRO A 625 -19.66 -8.60 -19.89
C PRO A 625 -18.36 -8.27 -19.14
N ASP A 626 -17.53 -7.37 -19.67
CA ASP A 626 -16.29 -6.92 -19.05
C ASP A 626 -16.50 -5.74 -18.08
N GLU A 627 -17.71 -5.15 -18.01
CA GLU A 627 -18.05 -4.07 -17.07
C GLU A 627 -18.56 -4.65 -15.74
N PHE A 628 -18.11 -4.09 -14.63
CA PHE A 628 -18.61 -4.41 -13.30
C PHE A 628 -19.93 -3.67 -13.05
N ASP A 629 -21.04 -4.38 -13.12
CA ASP A 629 -22.37 -3.80 -12.97
C ASP A 629 -23.24 -4.68 -12.06
N PRO A 630 -23.38 -4.32 -10.78
CA PRO A 630 -24.25 -5.05 -9.85
C PRO A 630 -25.74 -4.96 -10.21
N SER A 631 -26.21 -3.91 -10.88
CA SER A 631 -27.64 -3.67 -11.13
C SER A 631 -28.30 -4.83 -11.91
N ARG A 632 -27.53 -5.50 -12.78
CA ARG A 632 -27.97 -6.69 -13.54
C ARG A 632 -28.52 -7.83 -12.69
N TRP A 633 -28.19 -7.87 -11.40
CA TRP A 633 -28.66 -8.91 -10.48
C TRP A 633 -30.01 -8.59 -9.84
N ILE A 634 -30.44 -7.33 -9.86
CA ILE A 634 -31.62 -6.82 -9.16
C ILE A 634 -32.71 -6.37 -10.14
N GLU A 635 -32.33 -5.80 -11.29
CA GLU A 635 -33.26 -5.30 -12.27
C GLU A 635 -34.26 -6.39 -12.74
N PRO A 636 -35.58 -6.13 -12.66
CA PRO A 636 -36.60 -7.13 -13.01
C PRO A 636 -36.66 -7.43 -14.51
N ASP A 637 -36.30 -6.46 -15.36
CA ASP A 637 -36.32 -6.58 -16.83
C ASP A 637 -34.96 -6.99 -17.44
N CYS A 638 -34.00 -7.37 -16.59
CA CYS A 638 -32.66 -7.76 -17.02
C CYS A 638 -32.71 -9.03 -17.89
N ARG A 639 -32.22 -8.93 -19.13
CA ARG A 639 -32.18 -10.05 -20.10
C ARG A 639 -30.96 -10.96 -19.96
N ASN A 640 -30.09 -10.71 -18.98
CA ASN A 640 -28.87 -11.48 -18.77
C ASN A 640 -29.17 -12.89 -18.25
N ILE A 641 -28.45 -13.88 -18.74
CA ILE A 641 -28.62 -15.29 -18.37
C ILE A 641 -27.73 -15.61 -17.16
N LYS A 642 -28.28 -15.43 -15.96
CA LYS A 642 -27.53 -15.55 -14.68
C LYS A 642 -26.95 -16.95 -14.47
N GLU A 643 -27.52 -17.97 -15.09
CA GLU A 643 -27.05 -19.37 -15.07
C GLU A 643 -25.64 -19.53 -15.66
N ALA A 644 -25.18 -18.56 -16.45
CA ALA A 644 -23.81 -18.50 -16.98
C ALA A 644 -22.75 -18.20 -15.91
N SER A 645 -23.15 -17.76 -14.71
CA SER A 645 -22.26 -17.60 -13.55
C SER A 645 -22.49 -18.72 -12.53
N GLN A 646 -21.57 -19.69 -12.45
CA GLN A 646 -21.62 -20.81 -11.49
C GLN A 646 -20.35 -20.91 -10.63
N PRO A 647 -20.03 -19.88 -9.82
CA PRO A 647 -18.78 -19.82 -9.06
C PRO A 647 -18.63 -20.97 -8.04
N PHE A 648 -19.74 -21.49 -7.52
CA PHE A 648 -19.76 -22.59 -6.55
C PHE A 648 -19.98 -23.98 -7.18
N SER A 649 -19.99 -24.07 -8.52
CA SER A 649 -20.35 -25.27 -9.29
C SER A 649 -21.75 -25.84 -8.96
N LEU A 650 -22.08 -26.97 -9.59
CA LEU A 650 -23.39 -27.62 -9.51
C LEU A 650 -23.29 -29.08 -9.01
N GLY A 651 -24.46 -29.64 -8.68
CA GLY A 651 -24.64 -31.07 -8.39
C GLY A 651 -24.03 -31.56 -7.09
N ALA A 652 -23.79 -32.87 -7.00
CA ALA A 652 -23.34 -33.54 -5.78
C ALA A 652 -21.95 -33.06 -5.29
N ARG A 653 -21.17 -32.45 -6.19
CA ARG A 653 -19.81 -31.94 -5.96
C ARG A 653 -19.74 -30.41 -5.83
N ALA A 654 -20.89 -29.71 -5.75
CA ALA A 654 -20.93 -28.27 -5.49
C ALA A 654 -20.23 -27.90 -4.17
N CYS A 655 -19.75 -26.66 -4.09
CA CYS A 655 -18.98 -26.16 -2.96
C CYS A 655 -19.69 -26.42 -1.62
N LEU A 656 -18.98 -27.08 -0.71
CA LEU A 656 -19.49 -27.38 0.63
C LEU A 656 -19.62 -26.12 1.49
N GLY A 657 -18.68 -25.18 1.32
CA GLY A 657 -18.59 -23.93 2.09
C GLY A 657 -19.42 -22.77 1.54
N ARG A 658 -20.31 -22.97 0.55
CA ARG A 658 -21.03 -21.87 -0.12
C ARG A 658 -21.72 -20.92 0.86
N ASN A 659 -22.46 -21.45 1.82
CA ASN A 659 -23.19 -20.61 2.78
C ASN A 659 -22.23 -19.87 3.73
N PHE A 660 -21.11 -20.51 4.10
CA PHE A 660 -20.09 -19.90 4.93
C PHE A 660 -19.39 -18.74 4.21
N ALA A 661 -19.02 -18.94 2.94
CA ALA A 661 -18.43 -17.88 2.12
C ALA A 661 -19.38 -16.68 1.96
N TYR A 662 -20.68 -16.90 1.69
CA TYR A 662 -21.64 -15.79 1.64
C TYR A 662 -21.79 -15.08 2.99
N SER A 663 -21.80 -15.83 4.09
CA SER A 663 -21.85 -15.28 5.45
C SER A 663 -20.65 -14.36 5.72
N GLU A 664 -19.44 -14.88 5.50
CA GLU A 664 -18.19 -14.18 5.73
C GLU A 664 -18.04 -12.96 4.80
N MET A 665 -18.27 -13.12 3.50
CA MET A 665 -18.21 -12.01 2.54
C MET A 665 -19.23 -10.91 2.83
N SER A 666 -20.48 -11.29 3.13
CA SER A 666 -21.54 -10.30 3.39
C SER A 666 -21.23 -9.53 4.67
N SER A 667 -20.89 -10.21 5.78
CA SER A 667 -20.54 -9.52 7.03
C SER A 667 -19.31 -8.65 6.87
N CYS A 668 -18.24 -9.17 6.26
CA CYS A 668 -16.99 -8.42 6.10
C CYS A 668 -17.20 -7.17 5.24
N LEU A 669 -17.81 -7.30 4.05
CA LEU A 669 -18.06 -6.16 3.17
C LEU A 669 -19.06 -5.18 3.79
N ALA A 670 -20.15 -5.66 4.40
CA ALA A 670 -21.11 -4.80 5.08
C ALA A 670 -20.44 -4.00 6.19
N LYS A 671 -19.68 -4.67 7.07
CA LYS A 671 -18.95 -4.02 8.17
C LYS A 671 -17.89 -3.05 7.65
N MET A 672 -17.11 -3.42 6.62
CA MET A 672 -16.12 -2.52 6.04
C MET A 672 -16.72 -1.28 5.39
N PHE A 673 -17.74 -1.44 4.53
CA PHE A 673 -18.38 -0.31 3.84
C PHE A 673 -19.33 0.46 4.75
N PHE A 674 -19.76 -0.12 5.87
CA PHE A 674 -20.37 0.61 6.97
C PHE A 674 -19.34 1.45 7.72
N THR A 675 -18.16 0.90 8.04
CA THR A 675 -17.16 1.53 8.92
C THR A 675 -16.08 2.33 8.20
N TYR A 676 -15.94 2.29 6.87
CA TYR A 676 -14.88 3.00 6.17
C TYR A 676 -15.34 3.69 4.90
N ASP A 677 -14.85 4.91 4.67
CA ASP A 677 -14.87 5.54 3.35
C ASP A 677 -13.58 5.23 2.61
N MET A 678 -13.71 4.31 1.69
CA MET A 678 -12.59 3.63 1.08
C MET A 678 -12.25 4.22 -0.30
N GLU A 679 -10.97 4.32 -0.64
CA GLU A 679 -10.48 4.75 -1.97
C GLU A 679 -9.26 3.90 -2.41
N LEU A 680 -9.03 3.79 -3.72
CA LEU A 680 -7.82 3.19 -4.29
C LEU A 680 -6.69 4.22 -4.31
N VAL A 681 -5.50 3.86 -3.80
CA VAL A 681 -4.30 4.72 -3.90
C VAL A 681 -3.84 4.80 -5.35
N ASP A 682 -3.71 3.67 -6.02
CA ASP A 682 -3.43 3.62 -7.45
C ASP A 682 -4.74 3.48 -8.24
N LYS A 683 -5.26 4.62 -8.72
CA LYS A 683 -6.45 4.67 -9.58
C LYS A 683 -6.18 4.14 -10.99
N THR A 684 -4.92 3.98 -11.39
CA THR A 684 -4.53 3.45 -12.70
C THR A 684 -4.38 1.93 -12.74
N LEU A 685 -4.34 1.28 -11.57
CA LEU A 685 -4.23 -0.18 -11.45
C LEU A 685 -5.30 -0.89 -12.29
N ASP A 686 -4.85 -1.85 -13.10
CA ASP A 686 -5.67 -2.88 -13.73
C ASP A 686 -5.44 -4.19 -12.96
N TRP A 687 -6.39 -4.53 -12.09
CA TRP A 687 -6.30 -5.67 -11.17
C TRP A 687 -6.13 -7.01 -11.86
N GLU A 688 -6.90 -7.27 -12.93
CA GLU A 688 -6.78 -8.53 -13.67
C GLU A 688 -5.44 -8.60 -14.40
N ALA A 689 -4.99 -7.49 -15.00
CA ALA A 689 -3.71 -7.47 -15.67
C ALA A 689 -2.51 -7.60 -14.71
N ALA A 690 -2.62 -7.06 -13.51
CA ALA A 690 -1.59 -7.20 -12.49
C ALA A 690 -1.58 -8.61 -11.86
N SER A 691 -2.72 -9.30 -11.83
CA SER A 691 -2.85 -10.63 -11.23
C SER A 691 -2.41 -11.78 -12.17
N ARG A 692 -2.18 -12.98 -11.61
CA ARG A 692 -1.86 -14.21 -12.35
C ARG A 692 -2.75 -15.35 -11.88
N HIS A 693 -3.41 -16.05 -12.79
CA HIS A 693 -4.26 -17.19 -12.48
C HIS A 693 -3.56 -18.50 -12.88
N TYR A 694 -3.21 -19.32 -11.88
CA TYR A 694 -2.75 -20.70 -12.07
C TYR A 694 -3.92 -21.66 -11.80
N ILE A 695 -3.95 -22.30 -10.62
CA ILE A 695 -5.16 -22.98 -10.10
C ILE A 695 -6.09 -21.97 -9.40
N MET A 696 -5.50 -20.99 -8.73
CA MET A 696 -6.13 -19.86 -8.06
C MET A 696 -5.42 -18.55 -8.49
N TRP A 697 -5.86 -17.42 -7.95
CA TRP A 697 -5.32 -16.09 -8.25
C TRP A 697 -4.13 -15.71 -7.35
N TRP A 698 -3.05 -15.29 -7.97
CA TRP A 698 -1.96 -14.53 -7.37
C TRP A 698 -2.30 -13.07 -7.59
N LYS A 699 -2.65 -12.41 -6.50
CA LYS A 699 -3.32 -11.12 -6.48
C LYS A 699 -2.29 -10.00 -6.44
N ALA A 700 -2.57 -8.89 -7.11
CA ALA A 700 -1.76 -7.68 -6.95
C ALA A 700 -1.91 -7.12 -5.52
N PRO A 701 -0.91 -6.41 -4.99
CA PRO A 701 -1.11 -5.66 -3.75
C PRO A 701 -2.10 -4.50 -4.00
N ILE A 702 -3.17 -4.40 -3.20
CA ILE A 702 -4.01 -3.20 -3.17
C ILE A 702 -3.49 -2.31 -2.06
N PHE A 703 -2.67 -1.31 -2.39
CA PHE A 703 -2.28 -0.30 -1.42
C PHE A 703 -3.47 0.65 -1.17
N LYS A 704 -3.87 0.81 0.10
CA LYS A 704 -5.00 1.65 0.49
C LYS A 704 -4.77 2.40 1.80
N GLY A 705 -4.81 3.73 1.78
CA GLY A 705 -5.21 4.49 2.98
C GLY A 705 -6.69 4.22 3.28
N ALA A 706 -7.04 3.49 4.34
CA ALA A 706 -8.36 3.57 4.94
C ALA A 706 -8.32 4.80 5.87
N ALA A 707 -9.10 5.82 5.51
CA ALA A 707 -9.59 6.71 6.54
C ALA A 707 -10.70 5.97 7.27
N SER A 708 -10.63 5.93 8.60
CA SER A 708 -11.69 5.40 9.45
C SER A 708 -13.01 6.17 9.20
N ARG A 709 -14.12 5.50 8.87
CA ARG A 709 -15.50 6.02 9.08
C ARG A 709 -16.01 5.41 10.38
N VAL A 710 -15.33 5.78 11.46
CA VAL A 710 -16.20 6.33 12.48
C VAL A 710 -16.78 7.62 11.85
N ASP A 711 -17.96 7.41 11.25
CA ASP A 711 -19.03 8.31 10.78
C ASP A 711 -18.90 9.26 9.57
N LEU A 712 -19.80 9.10 8.58
CA LEU A 712 -19.99 10.04 7.44
C LEU A 712 -21.43 10.08 6.83
N ALA A 713 -22.51 9.84 7.59
CA ALA A 713 -23.86 10.24 7.11
C ALA A 713 -24.83 10.71 8.23
N THR A 714 -24.54 10.32 9.45
CA THR A 714 -24.87 11.07 10.67
C THR A 714 -23.65 10.83 11.57
N PHE A 715 -23.37 11.77 12.46
CA PHE A 715 -22.17 11.84 13.30
C PHE A 715 -20.95 12.31 12.48
N ALA A 716 -20.30 13.40 12.88
CA ALA A 716 -19.08 13.33 13.66
C ALA A 716 -18.37 12.00 13.46
N VAL A 717 -17.14 11.96 12.92
CA VAL A 717 -16.09 11.23 13.65
C VAL A 717 -16.43 11.44 15.13
N PRO A 718 -16.53 10.44 16.03
CA PRO A 718 -16.36 10.69 17.44
C PRO A 718 -14.92 11.21 17.52
N ARG A 719 -14.83 12.48 17.14
CA ARG A 719 -13.92 13.49 17.58
C ARG A 719 -14.24 13.35 19.01
N ASP A 720 -13.31 12.69 19.64
CA ASP A 720 -13.21 12.69 21.05
C ASP A 720 -13.73 14.07 21.50
N PRO A 721 -14.87 14.16 22.21
CA PRO A 721 -15.26 15.42 22.80
C PRO A 721 -14.16 15.89 23.77
N HIS A 722 -13.12 15.10 24.03
CA HIS A 722 -11.89 15.49 24.69
C HIS A 722 -10.76 15.88 23.72
N HIS A 723 -10.89 15.75 22.38
CA HIS A 723 -9.96 16.37 21.42
C HIS A 723 -10.10 17.88 21.51
N ILE A 724 -9.08 18.48 22.08
CA ILE A 724 -9.02 19.90 22.40
C ILE A 724 -7.71 20.40 21.81
N TRP A 725 -7.78 21.55 21.13
CA TRP A 725 -6.62 22.16 20.47
C TRP A 725 -5.52 22.60 21.46
N SER A 726 -5.93 22.96 22.67
CA SER A 726 -5.08 23.47 23.74
C SER A 726 -5.50 22.85 25.07
N GLU A 727 -4.58 22.18 25.77
CA GLU A 727 -4.82 21.64 27.11
C GLU A 727 -5.31 22.70 28.11
N ALA A 728 -5.00 23.99 27.87
CA ALA A 728 -5.52 25.10 28.68
C ALA A 728 -7.06 25.25 28.62
N CYS A 729 -7.71 24.64 27.63
CA CYS A 729 -9.17 24.68 27.45
C CYS A 729 -9.90 23.45 27.97
N VAL A 730 -9.19 22.49 28.57
CA VAL A 730 -9.79 21.34 29.23
C VAL A 730 -10.45 21.82 30.53
N LEU A 731 -11.77 21.64 30.62
CA LEU A 731 -12.60 22.00 31.78
C LEU A 731 -13.50 20.81 32.15
N ASP A 732 -14.19 20.86 33.29
CA ASP A 732 -15.01 19.76 33.84
C ASP A 732 -16.53 20.01 33.71
N PRO A 733 -17.14 19.78 32.52
CA PRO A 733 -18.57 19.94 32.33
C PRO A 733 -19.36 18.86 33.06
N SER A 734 -20.46 19.24 33.71
CA SER A 734 -21.39 18.29 34.34
C SER A 734 -22.11 17.40 33.31
N CYS A 735 -22.23 17.86 32.06
CA CYS A 735 -22.84 17.10 30.98
C CYS A 735 -22.27 17.52 29.62
N VAL A 736 -22.05 16.55 28.73
CA VAL A 736 -21.75 16.79 27.32
C VAL A 736 -23.00 16.47 26.49
N PHE A 737 -23.56 17.48 25.84
CA PHE A 737 -24.72 17.35 24.97
C PHE A 737 -24.30 17.35 23.49
N GLU A 738 -24.55 16.25 22.79
CA GLU A 738 -24.18 16.07 21.38
C GLU A 738 -25.43 15.91 20.48
N PRO A 739 -26.03 17.02 19.99
CA PRO A 739 -27.21 16.96 19.12
C PRO A 739 -26.89 16.27 17.78
N ARG A 740 -27.73 15.33 17.34
CA ARG A 740 -27.57 14.61 16.06
C ARG A 740 -28.28 15.32 14.91
N ALA A 741 -29.26 16.16 15.24
CA ALA A 741 -30.00 16.98 14.29
C ALA A 741 -30.40 18.33 14.90
N THR A 742 -30.79 19.29 14.05
CA THR A 742 -31.25 20.64 14.44
C THR A 742 -32.37 20.60 15.49
N ARG A 743 -33.30 19.64 15.37
CA ARG A 743 -34.39 19.45 16.34
C ARG A 743 -33.89 19.05 17.74
N ASP A 744 -32.79 18.30 17.82
CA ASP A 744 -32.22 17.87 19.09
C ASP A 744 -31.63 19.09 19.79
N LEU A 745 -30.91 19.94 19.05
CA LEU A 745 -30.37 21.19 19.58
C LEU A 745 -31.48 22.15 20.03
N SER A 746 -32.55 22.28 19.24
CA SER A 746 -33.75 23.05 19.61
C SER A 746 -34.33 22.59 20.95
N ALA A 747 -34.56 21.28 21.12
CA ALA A 747 -35.08 20.73 22.37
C ALA A 747 -34.07 20.84 23.53
N GLY A 748 -32.79 20.54 23.27
CA GLY A 748 -31.73 20.59 24.27
C GLY A 748 -31.51 22.00 24.82
N LEU A 749 -31.58 23.03 23.96
CA LEU A 749 -31.45 24.41 24.38
C LEU A 749 -32.61 24.86 25.29
N LEU A 750 -33.83 24.40 25.01
CA LEU A 750 -34.98 24.62 25.88
C LEU A 750 -34.83 23.95 27.25
N LEU A 751 -34.25 22.73 27.30
CA LEU A 751 -33.96 22.04 28.55
C LEU A 751 -32.86 22.74 29.35
N ILE A 752 -31.79 23.21 28.70
CA ILE A 752 -30.72 23.99 29.35
C ILE A 752 -31.31 25.27 29.94
N ARG A 753 -32.23 25.92 29.22
CA ARG A 753 -32.96 27.11 29.67
C ARG A 753 -33.84 26.83 30.88
N GLU A 754 -34.64 25.77 30.83
CA GLU A 754 -35.48 25.34 31.96
C GLU A 754 -34.64 25.01 33.19
N ALA A 755 -33.48 24.36 32.99
CA ALA A 755 -32.54 24.04 34.05
C ALA A 755 -31.72 25.25 34.55
N GLN A 756 -31.80 26.40 33.88
CA GLN A 756 -30.97 27.58 34.15
C GLN A 756 -29.47 27.23 34.27
N SER A 757 -28.99 26.33 33.40
CA SER A 757 -27.60 25.85 33.44
C SER A 757 -26.71 26.70 32.55
N LYS A 758 -25.47 26.99 32.99
CA LYS A 758 -24.44 27.56 32.12
C LYS A 758 -24.09 26.56 31.03
N PHE A 759 -23.79 27.03 29.84
CA PHE A 759 -23.38 26.14 28.75
C PHE A 759 -22.28 26.76 27.88
N ALA A 760 -21.53 25.92 27.17
CA ALA A 760 -20.55 26.32 26.15
C ALA A 760 -20.84 25.60 24.85
N VAL A 761 -20.45 26.17 23.70
CA VAL A 761 -20.69 25.60 22.38
C VAL A 761 -19.37 25.33 21.69
N ARG A 762 -19.16 24.10 21.22
CA ARG A 762 -17.93 23.70 20.54
C ARG A 762 -18.18 23.22 19.12
N ALA A 763 -17.55 23.93 18.18
CA ALA A 763 -17.46 23.59 16.76
C ALA A 763 -15.99 23.40 16.36
N GLY A 764 -15.37 22.34 16.89
CA GLY A 764 -14.00 21.94 16.58
C GLY A 764 -12.90 22.42 17.55
N GLY A 765 -13.15 23.42 18.37
CA GLY A 765 -12.30 23.65 19.54
C GLY A 765 -10.93 24.32 19.29
N HIS A 766 -10.72 24.98 18.15
CA HIS A 766 -9.43 25.58 17.75
C HIS A 766 -9.12 26.92 18.45
N MET A 767 -10.09 27.59 19.07
CA MET A 767 -9.86 28.87 19.73
C MET A 767 -9.34 28.60 21.15
N PRO A 768 -8.06 28.88 21.48
CA PRO A 768 -7.48 28.49 22.76
C PRO A 768 -7.85 29.51 23.87
N VAL A 769 -9.16 29.76 24.05
CA VAL A 769 -9.70 30.64 25.09
C VAL A 769 -10.44 29.76 26.11
N PRO A 770 -9.87 29.55 27.31
CA PRO A 770 -10.50 28.77 28.36
C PRO A 770 -11.91 29.31 28.67
N GLY A 771 -12.92 28.42 28.66
CA GLY A 771 -14.33 28.78 28.86
C GLY A 771 -15.12 29.07 27.59
N ALA A 772 -14.49 29.35 26.44
CA ALA A 772 -15.21 29.66 25.20
C ALA A 772 -15.86 28.44 24.53
N GLN A 773 -15.31 27.25 24.80
CA GLN A 773 -15.61 26.01 24.09
C GLN A 773 -15.80 24.80 25.02
N SER A 774 -15.68 25.03 26.32
CA SER A 774 -15.99 24.10 27.41
C SER A 774 -16.43 24.92 28.63
N VAL A 775 -17.00 24.30 29.66
CA VAL A 775 -17.51 24.99 30.85
C VAL A 775 -17.42 24.09 32.08
N ASP A 776 -17.03 24.63 33.23
CA ASP A 776 -17.08 23.91 34.51
C ASP A 776 -18.50 23.87 35.07
N GLY A 777 -18.95 22.70 35.52
CA GLY A 777 -20.23 22.55 36.22
C GLY A 777 -21.49 22.81 35.37
N GLY A 778 -21.32 22.98 34.05
CA GLY A 778 -22.38 23.31 33.10
C GLY A 778 -22.58 22.25 32.02
N VAL A 779 -23.32 22.61 30.97
CA VAL A 779 -23.55 21.77 29.79
C VAL A 779 -22.61 22.18 28.66
N MET A 780 -21.77 21.26 28.19
CA MET A 780 -20.98 21.48 26.99
C MET A 780 -21.73 20.96 25.76
N VAL A 781 -22.20 21.86 24.91
CA VAL A 781 -22.87 21.53 23.65
C VAL A 781 -21.82 21.30 22.56
N SER A 782 -21.58 20.03 22.22
CA SER A 782 -20.67 19.65 21.14
C SER A 782 -21.43 19.51 19.83
N LEU A 783 -21.12 20.37 18.86
CA LEU A 783 -21.72 20.31 17.52
C LEU A 783 -21.07 19.27 16.62
N SER A 784 -20.17 18.43 17.16
CA SER A 784 -19.41 17.41 16.42
C SER A 784 -20.32 16.55 15.53
N ARG A 785 -21.51 16.18 16.01
CA ARG A 785 -22.50 15.32 15.32
C ARG A 785 -23.28 15.98 14.20
N LEU A 786 -23.23 17.30 14.07
CA LEU A 786 -23.77 18.04 12.94
C LEU A 786 -22.69 18.18 11.85
N ALA A 787 -22.25 17.06 11.29
CA ALA A 787 -21.14 16.97 10.32
C ALA A 787 -21.59 16.76 8.86
N THR A 788 -22.74 17.31 8.46
CA THR A 788 -23.20 17.19 7.07
C THR A 788 -22.22 17.87 6.11
N VAL A 789 -21.80 17.19 5.05
CA VAL A 789 -21.14 17.81 3.89
C VAL A 789 -21.86 17.34 2.65
N ALA A 790 -22.63 18.22 2.03
CA ALA A 790 -23.39 17.94 0.82
C ALA A 790 -23.21 19.04 -0.21
N LEU A 791 -23.53 18.73 -1.46
CA LEU A 791 -23.46 19.67 -2.58
C LEU A 791 -24.85 19.81 -3.19
N GLY A 792 -25.28 21.05 -3.45
CA GLY A 792 -26.52 21.31 -4.19
C GLY A 792 -26.48 20.72 -5.60
N ALA A 793 -27.65 20.48 -6.20
CA ALA A 793 -27.80 19.74 -7.46
C ALA A 793 -26.99 20.31 -8.64
N ASN A 794 -26.72 21.61 -8.65
CA ASN A 794 -25.97 22.32 -9.68
C ASN A 794 -24.48 22.55 -9.32
N GLY A 795 -24.03 22.07 -8.16
CA GLY A 795 -22.64 22.20 -7.73
C GLY A 795 -22.23 23.58 -7.23
N THR A 796 -23.13 24.57 -7.13
CA THR A 796 -22.78 25.98 -6.83
C THR A 796 -22.80 26.34 -5.35
N VAL A 797 -23.41 25.49 -4.52
CA VAL A 797 -23.55 25.70 -3.07
C VAL A 797 -23.26 24.39 -2.36
N ALA A 798 -22.42 24.44 -1.33
CA ALA A 798 -22.16 23.35 -0.41
C ALA A 798 -22.95 23.54 0.88
N HIS A 799 -23.62 22.49 1.36
CA HIS A 799 -24.33 22.45 2.63
C HIS A 799 -23.41 21.84 3.69
N LEU A 800 -22.93 22.66 4.61
CA LEU A 800 -21.92 22.31 5.61
C LEU A 800 -22.50 22.38 7.02
N GLY A 801 -22.37 21.31 7.78
CA GLY A 801 -22.65 21.33 9.21
C GLY A 801 -21.48 21.94 10.01
N PRO A 802 -21.75 22.59 11.16
CA PRO A 802 -20.73 23.19 12.05
C PRO A 802 -19.74 22.16 12.59
N GLY A 803 -20.15 20.89 12.66
CA GLY A 803 -19.37 19.76 13.12
C GLY A 803 -18.37 19.24 12.11
N ASN A 804 -17.99 19.96 11.06
CA ASN A 804 -16.95 19.55 10.10
C ASN A 804 -15.57 20.16 10.42
N ARG A 805 -14.48 19.52 9.97
CA ARG A 805 -13.17 20.17 9.83
C ARG A 805 -12.95 20.63 8.39
N TRP A 806 -12.07 21.61 8.18
CA TRP A 806 -11.81 22.12 6.83
C TRP A 806 -11.17 21.10 5.90
N GLY A 807 -10.31 20.21 6.41
CA GLY A 807 -9.74 19.10 5.63
C GLY A 807 -10.81 18.18 5.05
N ASP A 808 -11.85 17.88 5.83
CA ASP A 808 -12.99 17.05 5.41
C ASP A 808 -13.76 17.73 4.26
N VAL A 809 -14.03 19.03 4.42
CA VAL A 809 -14.76 19.84 3.42
C VAL A 809 -13.96 19.97 2.12
N TYR A 810 -12.65 20.26 2.21
CA TYR A 810 -11.80 20.41 1.04
C TYR A 810 -11.64 19.10 0.28
N SER A 811 -11.39 17.98 0.99
CA SER A 811 -11.31 16.65 0.37
C SER A 811 -12.62 16.26 -0.33
N PHE A 812 -13.77 16.66 0.23
CA PHE A 812 -15.06 16.42 -0.41
C PHE A 812 -15.25 17.21 -1.71
N LEU A 813 -14.86 18.49 -1.72
CA LEU A 813 -15.06 19.39 -2.86
C LEU A 813 -14.01 19.22 -3.96
N ALA A 814 -12.75 18.99 -3.60
CA ALA A 814 -11.62 18.86 -4.54
C ALA A 814 -11.80 17.67 -5.50
N ARG A 815 -12.40 16.56 -5.03
CA ARG A 815 -12.80 15.41 -5.87
C ARG A 815 -13.75 15.77 -7.02
N ARG A 816 -14.37 16.96 -6.99
CA ARG A 816 -15.28 17.49 -8.00
C ARG A 816 -14.71 18.72 -8.71
N GLY A 817 -13.43 19.04 -8.50
CA GLY A 817 -12.78 20.24 -9.04
C GLY A 817 -13.34 21.53 -8.45
N LEU A 818 -13.85 21.49 -7.20
CA LEU A 818 -14.45 22.63 -6.51
C LEU A 818 -13.69 22.95 -5.23
N ALA A 819 -13.81 24.20 -4.78
CA ALA A 819 -13.39 24.67 -3.48
C ALA A 819 -14.42 25.63 -2.88
N VAL A 820 -14.25 25.92 -1.59
CA VAL A 820 -14.87 27.04 -0.89
C VAL A 820 -13.75 27.80 -0.19
N ASN A 821 -13.98 29.09 0.10
CA ASN A 821 -13.04 29.86 0.89
C ASN A 821 -13.26 29.56 2.37
N GLY A 822 -12.42 28.71 2.96
CA GLY A 822 -12.52 28.27 4.36
C GLY A 822 -11.23 28.47 5.15
N GLY A 823 -11.11 27.86 6.33
CA GLY A 823 -9.90 27.93 7.16
C GLY A 823 -8.70 27.19 6.54
N ARG A 824 -7.49 27.66 6.82
CA ARG A 824 -6.26 27.13 6.20
C ARG A 824 -5.79 25.80 6.76
N PHE A 825 -5.89 25.66 8.08
CA PHE A 825 -5.51 24.44 8.79
C PHE A 825 -6.60 23.37 8.62
N PRO A 826 -6.23 22.14 8.22
CA PRO A 826 -7.21 21.10 7.89
C PRO A 826 -7.99 20.64 9.12
N THR A 827 -7.41 20.76 10.32
CA THR A 827 -8.02 20.37 11.60
C THR A 827 -8.90 21.47 12.21
N VAL A 828 -8.95 22.68 11.66
CA VAL A 828 -9.83 23.75 12.16
C VAL A 828 -11.30 23.41 11.91
N GLY A 829 -12.17 23.70 12.88
CA GLY A 829 -13.61 23.50 12.75
C GLY A 829 -14.30 24.53 11.86
N VAL A 830 -15.29 24.09 11.08
CA VAL A 830 -16.06 24.93 10.14
C VAL A 830 -16.86 26.01 10.86
N GLY A 831 -17.53 25.65 11.97
CA GLY A 831 -18.46 26.55 12.65
C GLY A 831 -17.81 27.85 13.12
N GLY A 832 -16.77 27.77 13.94
CA GLY A 832 -16.10 28.95 14.50
C GLY A 832 -15.48 29.87 13.44
N VAL A 833 -14.92 29.29 12.37
CA VAL A 833 -14.37 30.07 11.24
C VAL A 833 -15.46 30.88 10.54
N LEU A 834 -16.57 30.24 10.18
CA LEU A 834 -17.63 30.86 9.38
C LEU A 834 -18.49 31.86 10.15
N VAL A 835 -18.51 31.81 11.49
CA VAL A 835 -19.17 32.84 12.32
C VAL A 835 -18.21 33.92 12.83
N GLY A 836 -16.90 33.71 12.75
CA GLY A 836 -15.88 34.66 13.21
C GLY A 836 -15.25 35.53 12.12
N GLY A 837 -15.42 35.15 10.85
CA GLY A 837 -14.81 35.84 9.70
C GLY A 837 -14.12 34.81 8.80
N GLY A 838 -12.97 34.32 9.25
CA GLY A 838 -12.18 33.31 8.55
C GLY A 838 -11.25 33.87 7.47
N ILE A 839 -9.97 33.45 7.51
CA ILE A 839 -8.96 33.72 6.48
C ILE A 839 -8.62 32.38 5.82
N GLY A 840 -8.74 32.33 4.49
CA GLY A 840 -8.54 31.14 3.67
C GLY A 840 -7.51 31.31 2.57
N TYR A 841 -7.26 30.24 1.81
CA TYR A 841 -6.31 30.23 0.69
C TYR A 841 -6.75 31.08 -0.49
N PHE A 842 -8.05 31.34 -0.61
CA PHE A 842 -8.62 32.07 -1.76
C PHE A 842 -9.19 33.43 -1.33
N SER A 843 -8.75 33.90 -0.18
CA SER A 843 -9.23 35.11 0.45
C SER A 843 -9.00 36.35 -0.42
N GLY A 844 -7.89 36.45 -1.15
CA GLY A 844 -7.64 37.57 -2.07
C GLY A 844 -8.76 37.77 -3.12
N ARG A 845 -9.35 36.67 -3.62
CA ARG A 845 -10.42 36.69 -4.63
C ARG A 845 -11.82 36.61 -4.04
N HIS A 846 -11.98 36.02 -2.85
CA HIS A 846 -13.29 35.71 -2.27
C HIS A 846 -13.59 36.40 -0.92
N GLY A 847 -12.68 37.20 -0.38
CA GLY A 847 -12.86 37.93 0.88
C GLY A 847 -12.70 37.04 2.12
N TRP A 848 -13.46 37.33 3.18
CA TRP A 848 -13.51 36.49 4.38
C TRP A 848 -14.22 35.17 4.07
N SER A 849 -13.89 34.09 4.79
CA SER A 849 -14.57 32.80 4.61
C SER A 849 -16.09 32.92 4.83
N CYS A 850 -16.51 33.73 5.81
CA CYS A 850 -17.91 33.97 6.12
C CYS A 850 -18.64 34.68 4.97
N ASP A 851 -17.97 35.46 4.12
CA ASP A 851 -18.60 36.18 3.01
C ASP A 851 -19.18 35.23 1.96
N GLY A 852 -18.57 34.05 1.81
CA GLY A 852 -19.05 32.99 0.92
C GLY A 852 -20.35 32.31 1.38
N VAL A 853 -20.78 32.48 2.63
CA VAL A 853 -22.02 31.89 3.16
C VAL A 853 -23.23 32.62 2.56
N VAL A 854 -24.14 31.88 1.93
CA VAL A 854 -25.38 32.42 1.33
C VAL A 854 -26.61 32.23 2.22
N SER A 855 -26.60 31.25 3.13
CA SER A 855 -27.62 31.11 4.16
C SER A 855 -27.11 30.38 5.41
N TYR A 856 -27.67 30.73 6.57
CA TYR A 856 -27.48 30.04 7.85
C TYR A 856 -28.80 29.41 8.32
N GLU A 857 -28.76 28.15 8.76
CA GLU A 857 -29.82 27.56 9.58
C GLU A 857 -29.43 27.73 11.05
N VAL A 858 -30.31 28.34 11.86
CA VAL A 858 -29.99 28.81 13.21
C VAL A 858 -31.07 28.37 14.19
N VAL A 859 -30.66 27.86 15.36
CA VAL A 859 -31.52 27.65 16.52
C VAL A 859 -31.42 28.86 17.44
N LEU A 860 -32.54 29.56 17.65
CA LEU A 860 -32.63 30.75 18.50
C LEU A 860 -32.79 30.38 20.00
N ALA A 861 -32.66 31.38 20.88
CA ALA A 861 -32.78 31.23 22.34
C ALA A 861 -34.10 30.59 22.82
N ASP A 862 -35.18 30.74 22.04
CA ASP A 862 -36.50 30.16 22.30
C ASP A 862 -36.74 28.81 21.60
N GLY A 863 -35.68 28.21 21.05
CA GLY A 863 -35.71 26.92 20.38
C GLY A 863 -36.23 26.97 18.94
N ARG A 864 -36.72 28.10 18.42
CA ARG A 864 -37.15 28.18 17.02
C ARG A 864 -35.98 28.01 16.06
N VAL A 865 -36.24 27.30 14.96
CA VAL A 865 -35.31 27.14 13.85
C VAL A 865 -35.64 28.19 12.80
N VAL A 866 -34.67 29.02 12.43
CA VAL A 866 -34.81 30.06 11.41
C VAL A 866 -33.75 29.91 10.31
N TYR A 867 -34.08 30.41 9.13
CA TYR A 867 -33.15 30.49 8.00
C TYR A 867 -32.82 31.97 7.74
N ALA A 868 -31.55 32.34 7.90
CA ALA A 868 -31.08 33.70 7.68
C ALA A 868 -30.41 33.82 6.31
N THR A 869 -30.91 34.73 5.46
CA THR A 869 -30.37 35.08 4.14
C THR A 869 -30.25 36.59 4.00
N ALA A 870 -29.50 37.08 3.01
CA ALA A 870 -29.27 38.52 2.81
C ALA A 870 -30.54 39.34 2.51
N ASP A 871 -31.55 38.71 1.93
CA ASP A 871 -32.78 39.33 1.40
C ASP A 871 -34.06 38.87 2.12
N GLY A 872 -33.93 38.02 3.14
CA GLY A 872 -35.04 37.48 3.92
C GLY A 872 -35.42 38.33 5.15
N GLU A 873 -36.44 37.85 5.88
CA GLU A 873 -36.91 38.46 7.14
C GLU A 873 -35.81 38.56 8.22
N HIS A 874 -34.85 37.64 8.19
CA HIS A 874 -33.72 37.56 9.12
C HIS A 874 -32.41 38.10 8.53
N ALA A 875 -32.47 39.08 7.62
CA ALA A 875 -31.29 39.68 7.00
C ALA A 875 -30.34 40.38 8.00
N ASP A 876 -30.88 40.88 9.12
CA ASP A 876 -30.06 41.44 10.21
C ASP A 876 -29.26 40.36 10.94
N LEU A 877 -29.87 39.20 11.20
CA LEU A 877 -29.20 38.02 11.77
C LEU A 877 -28.15 37.45 10.80
N PHE A 878 -28.46 37.39 9.51
CA PHE A 878 -27.51 36.97 8.47
C PHE A 878 -26.24 37.83 8.47
N TRP A 879 -26.41 39.16 8.55
CA TRP A 879 -25.28 40.09 8.70
C TRP A 879 -24.52 39.86 10.00
N ALA A 880 -25.22 39.71 11.13
CA ALA A 880 -24.61 39.57 12.45
C ALA A 880 -23.81 38.26 12.60
N LEU A 881 -24.22 37.16 11.96
CA LEU A 881 -23.48 35.90 11.99
C LEU A 881 -22.20 35.93 11.14
N LYS A 882 -21.99 36.93 10.29
CA LYS A 882 -20.74 37.11 9.51
C LYS A 882 -19.72 37.90 10.32
N GLY A 883 -19.18 37.28 11.37
CA GLY A 883 -18.14 37.87 12.23
C GLY A 883 -18.62 38.32 13.61
N GLY A 884 -19.89 38.10 13.95
CA GLY A 884 -20.46 38.37 15.28
C GLY A 884 -20.57 37.14 16.19
N HIS A 885 -20.01 36.00 15.81
CA HIS A 885 -20.02 34.76 16.61
C HIS A 885 -21.46 34.27 16.96
N ASN A 886 -21.62 33.51 18.06
CA ASN A 886 -22.86 32.81 18.43
C ASN A 886 -23.77 33.56 19.44
N HIS A 887 -23.66 34.89 19.53
CA HIS A 887 -24.48 35.71 20.46
C HIS A 887 -25.98 35.74 20.14
N PHE A 888 -26.38 35.30 18.95
CA PHE A 888 -27.74 35.47 18.43
C PHE A 888 -28.50 34.14 18.33
N GLY A 889 -27.80 33.02 18.54
CA GLY A 889 -28.29 31.67 18.26
C GLY A 889 -27.15 30.75 17.84
N ILE A 890 -27.45 29.45 17.76
CA ILE A 890 -26.47 28.42 17.41
C ILE A 890 -26.74 27.94 15.98
N VAL A 891 -25.74 28.08 15.11
CA VAL A 891 -25.83 27.67 13.70
C VAL A 891 -25.72 26.15 13.59
N THR A 892 -26.65 25.52 12.87
CA THR A 892 -26.70 24.08 12.59
C THR A 892 -26.38 23.72 11.14
N ARG A 893 -26.44 24.68 10.21
CA ARG A 893 -26.03 24.53 8.81
C ARG A 893 -25.56 25.83 8.20
N PHE A 894 -24.49 25.76 7.41
CA PHE A 894 -23.96 26.82 6.55
C PHE A 894 -24.14 26.40 5.10
N ASP A 895 -24.77 27.23 4.30
CA ASP A 895 -24.83 27.03 2.86
C ASP A 895 -23.79 27.97 2.23
N VAL A 896 -22.73 27.43 1.62
CA VAL A 896 -21.52 28.17 1.20
C VAL A 896 -21.34 28.09 -0.31
N ARG A 897 -21.07 29.22 -0.96
CA ARG A 897 -20.82 29.28 -2.40
C ARG A 897 -19.51 28.57 -2.76
N THR A 898 -19.59 27.67 -3.73
CA THR A 898 -18.43 26.96 -4.29
C THR A 898 -17.89 27.70 -5.52
N PHE A 899 -16.63 27.42 -5.86
CA PHE A 899 -15.99 27.87 -7.09
C PHE A 899 -15.02 26.80 -7.62
N PRO A 900 -14.74 26.77 -8.93
CA PRO A 900 -13.86 25.77 -9.51
C PRO A 900 -12.40 26.03 -9.13
N VAL A 901 -11.69 24.97 -8.74
CA VAL A 901 -10.24 24.97 -8.49
C VAL A 901 -9.70 23.60 -8.92
N GLY A 902 -8.58 23.62 -9.65
CA GLY A 902 -7.84 22.43 -10.04
C GLY A 902 -6.51 22.37 -9.33
N ALA A 903 -5.42 22.40 -10.11
CA ALA A 903 -4.07 22.51 -9.58
C ALA A 903 -3.84 23.85 -8.86
N ALA A 904 -2.87 23.87 -7.95
CA ALA A 904 -2.35 25.09 -7.33
C ALA A 904 -0.83 24.98 -7.15
N PHE A 905 -0.12 26.07 -7.36
CA PHE A 905 1.26 26.23 -6.90
C PHE A 905 1.27 26.68 -5.44
N GLY A 906 2.10 26.09 -4.60
CA GLY A 906 2.20 26.50 -3.21
C GLY A 906 2.77 25.42 -2.32
N GLY A 907 2.63 25.60 -1.00
CA GLY A 907 3.20 24.74 0.03
C GLY A 907 3.83 25.56 1.15
N VAL A 908 4.49 24.86 2.08
CA VAL A 908 5.25 25.48 3.17
C VAL A 908 6.75 25.32 2.90
N ALA A 909 7.48 26.43 2.97
CA ALA A 909 8.94 26.43 3.00
C ALA A 909 9.44 27.00 4.32
N THR A 910 10.48 26.38 4.87
CA THR A 910 11.12 26.75 6.13
C THR A 910 12.61 26.91 5.92
N TRP A 911 13.17 28.02 6.38
CA TRP A 911 14.57 28.36 6.33
C TRP A 911 15.17 28.59 7.73
N ARG A 912 16.49 28.48 7.84
CA ARG A 912 17.25 28.73 9.06
C ARG A 912 18.52 29.52 8.76
N GLY A 913 18.94 30.32 9.74
CA GLY A 913 20.20 31.06 9.70
C GLY A 913 20.01 32.56 9.45
N PRO A 914 21.02 33.38 9.82
CA PRO A 914 20.91 34.83 9.79
C PRO A 914 20.78 35.41 8.37
N GLU A 915 21.48 34.83 7.39
CA GLU A 915 21.41 35.29 5.99
C GLU A 915 20.03 35.05 5.37
N ALA A 916 19.46 33.85 5.60
CA ALA A 916 18.11 33.54 5.17
C ALA A 916 17.07 34.40 5.88
N GLY A 917 17.29 34.74 7.16
CA GLY A 917 16.44 35.68 7.88
C GLY A 917 16.40 37.08 7.25
N ALA A 918 17.56 37.64 6.91
CA ALA A 918 17.63 38.95 6.23
C ALA A 918 16.94 38.93 4.86
N ALA A 919 17.14 37.85 4.09
CA ALA A 919 16.52 37.69 2.78
C ALA A 919 15.00 37.44 2.88
N PHE A 920 14.53 36.72 3.91
CA PHE A 920 13.11 36.53 4.20
C PHE A 920 12.39 37.86 4.49
N TYR A 921 12.99 38.75 5.30
CA TYR A 921 12.39 40.08 5.53
C TYR A 921 12.40 40.93 4.27
N THR A 922 13.46 40.84 3.46
CA THR A 922 13.51 41.52 2.17
C THR A 922 12.37 41.03 1.27
N ALA A 923 12.10 39.72 1.26
CA ALA A 923 11.00 39.13 0.50
C ALA A 923 9.61 39.57 1.03
N LEU A 924 9.43 39.62 2.35
CA LEU A 924 8.20 40.10 2.98
C LEU A 924 7.96 41.59 2.67
N ASP A 925 8.98 42.42 2.80
CA ASP A 925 8.92 43.85 2.53
C ASP A 925 8.59 44.10 1.04
N ALA A 926 9.21 43.35 0.13
CA ALA A 926 8.93 43.43 -1.31
C ALA A 926 7.54 42.88 -1.69
N TYR A 927 7.05 41.86 -0.98
CA TYR A 927 5.69 41.35 -1.16
C TYR A 927 4.63 42.36 -0.72
N MET A 928 4.85 43.04 0.41
CA MET A 928 3.92 44.03 0.98
C MET A 928 3.96 45.41 0.32
N ALA A 929 5.00 45.71 -0.47
CA ALA A 929 5.14 46.98 -1.16
C ALA A 929 4.00 47.21 -2.18
N PRO A 930 3.61 48.47 -2.45
CA PRO A 930 2.64 48.77 -3.52
C PRO A 930 3.09 48.22 -4.88
N GLY A 931 2.21 47.48 -5.55
CA GLY A 931 2.53 46.77 -6.79
C GLY A 931 3.32 45.47 -6.60
N GLY A 932 3.57 45.07 -5.34
CA GLY A 932 4.14 43.78 -4.96
C GLY A 932 3.12 42.65 -5.04
N GLY A 933 3.53 41.46 -4.58
CA GLY A 933 2.69 40.25 -4.64
C GLY A 933 1.35 40.40 -3.91
N VAL A 934 1.29 41.16 -2.82
CA VAL A 934 0.08 41.34 -1.99
C VAL A 934 -1.13 41.90 -2.74
N ASP A 935 -0.90 42.59 -3.86
CA ASP A 935 -1.95 43.20 -4.69
C ASP A 935 -2.57 42.20 -5.69
N ASP A 936 -1.97 41.02 -5.89
CA ASP A 936 -2.52 39.97 -6.74
C ASP A 936 -3.69 39.26 -6.01
N PRO A 937 -4.89 39.17 -6.62
CA PRO A 937 -6.06 38.57 -5.96
C PRO A 937 -5.99 37.05 -5.85
N ASP A 938 -5.12 36.38 -6.60
CA ASP A 938 -4.99 34.93 -6.63
C ASP A 938 -3.91 34.42 -5.66
N VAL A 939 -3.03 35.30 -5.17
CA VAL A 939 -2.02 34.89 -4.20
C VAL A 939 -2.57 34.88 -2.77
N HIS A 940 -2.14 33.88 -2.01
CA HIS A 940 -2.26 33.87 -0.57
C HIS A 940 -0.92 33.55 0.05
N ILE A 941 -0.51 34.36 1.03
CA ILE A 941 0.69 34.12 1.82
C ILE A 941 0.40 34.26 3.31
N SER A 942 1.04 33.42 4.12
CA SER A 942 1.13 33.58 5.56
C SER A 942 2.54 33.25 5.99
N THR A 943 3.24 34.22 6.53
CA THR A 943 4.62 34.03 6.95
C THR A 943 4.70 33.97 8.46
N PHE A 944 5.60 33.16 9.02
CA PHE A 944 5.77 33.07 10.45
C PHE A 944 7.22 32.78 10.81
N VAL A 945 7.70 33.46 11.85
CA VAL A 945 9.06 33.31 12.37
C VAL A 945 8.95 32.64 13.72
N GLY A 946 9.72 31.56 13.94
CA GLY A 946 9.59 30.70 15.11
C GLY A 946 10.88 30.52 15.88
N VAL A 947 10.76 30.35 17.20
CA VAL A 947 11.87 29.95 18.09
C VAL A 947 11.39 28.94 19.13
N ALA A 948 12.25 27.98 19.47
CA ALA A 948 12.00 26.96 20.49
C ALA A 948 13.09 27.01 21.57
N PRO A 949 12.94 27.81 22.64
CA PRO A 949 14.00 28.05 23.61
C PRO A 949 14.42 26.82 24.44
N ALA A 950 13.53 25.85 24.64
CA ALA A 950 13.63 24.77 25.63
C ALA A 950 14.75 23.72 25.38
N ASN A 951 15.37 23.69 24.19
CA ASN A 951 16.46 22.75 23.87
C ASN A 951 17.87 23.36 23.93
N GLY A 952 18.02 24.55 24.54
CA GLY A 952 19.28 25.30 24.49
C GLY A 952 19.67 25.77 23.07
N SER A 953 18.71 25.75 22.14
CA SER A 953 18.90 26.15 20.75
C SER A 953 18.34 27.56 20.54
N SER A 954 19.22 28.51 20.22
CA SER A 954 18.86 29.86 19.76
C SER A 954 18.44 29.90 18.28
N SER A 955 18.04 28.76 17.73
CA SER A 955 17.85 28.58 16.29
C SER A 955 16.49 29.12 15.84
N ILE A 956 16.52 30.33 15.28
CA ILE A 956 15.36 30.97 14.66
C ILE A 956 15.06 30.30 13.32
N THR A 957 13.79 30.01 13.09
CA THR A 957 13.26 29.49 11.81
C THR A 957 12.36 30.53 11.16
N TYR A 958 12.42 30.59 9.84
CA TYR A 958 11.61 31.50 9.02
C TYR A 958 10.77 30.64 8.10
N SER A 959 9.45 30.79 8.12
CA SER A 959 8.54 29.94 7.37
C SER A 959 7.55 30.75 6.57
N SER A 960 7.17 30.24 5.40
CA SER A 960 6.16 30.85 4.55
C SER A 960 5.23 29.79 3.97
N LEU A 961 3.93 29.93 4.26
CA LEU A 961 2.85 29.25 3.58
C LEU A 961 2.49 30.07 2.34
N MET A 962 2.57 29.47 1.16
CA MET A 962 2.25 30.10 -0.11
C MET A 962 1.15 29.32 -0.84
N SER A 963 0.29 30.03 -1.55
CA SER A 963 -0.68 29.42 -2.46
C SER A 963 -1.00 30.37 -3.62
N TYR A 964 -1.11 29.79 -4.81
CA TYR A 964 -1.51 30.43 -6.04
C TYR A 964 -2.28 29.42 -6.91
N PRO A 965 -3.55 29.66 -7.28
CA PRO A 965 -4.33 28.75 -8.08
C PRO A 965 -3.77 28.61 -9.49
N GLY A 966 -3.81 27.40 -10.04
CA GLY A 966 -3.30 27.06 -11.36
C GLY A 966 -2.01 26.24 -11.33
N SER A 967 -1.50 25.92 -12.52
CA SER A 967 -0.34 25.06 -12.72
C SER A 967 0.92 25.82 -13.14
N ASP A 968 0.97 27.13 -12.91
CA ASP A 968 2.18 27.92 -13.18
C ASP A 968 3.26 27.52 -12.16
N PRO A 969 4.41 26.96 -12.59
CA PRO A 969 5.47 26.58 -11.67
C PRO A 969 6.27 27.78 -11.14
N ASN A 970 6.08 28.99 -11.68
CA ASN A 970 6.81 30.20 -11.27
C ASN A 970 5.88 31.43 -11.20
N PRO A 971 4.85 31.42 -10.33
CA PRO A 971 3.93 32.53 -10.24
C PRO A 971 4.65 33.81 -9.78
N VAL A 972 4.64 34.82 -10.65
CA VAL A 972 5.32 36.11 -10.44
C VAL A 972 5.01 36.75 -9.08
N PRO A 973 3.77 36.73 -8.55
CA PRO A 973 3.47 37.31 -7.23
C PRO A 973 4.24 36.67 -6.06
N LEU A 974 4.72 35.43 -6.22
CA LEU A 974 5.45 34.70 -5.18
C LEU A 974 6.98 34.71 -5.39
N ILE A 975 7.48 35.37 -6.43
CA ILE A 975 8.90 35.28 -6.85
C ILE A 975 9.88 35.66 -5.73
N ASN A 976 9.51 36.65 -4.89
CA ASN A 976 10.33 37.11 -3.78
C ASN A 976 10.60 35.99 -2.76
N PHE A 977 9.63 35.10 -2.55
CA PHE A 977 9.76 33.96 -1.65
C PHE A 977 10.32 32.71 -2.34
N THR A 978 9.92 32.44 -3.59
CA THR A 978 10.42 31.25 -4.31
C THR A 978 11.89 31.37 -4.69
N SER A 979 12.44 32.60 -4.85
CA SER A 979 13.88 32.82 -5.08
C SER A 979 14.75 32.34 -3.90
N LEU A 980 14.18 32.22 -2.70
CA LEU A 980 14.86 31.62 -1.53
C LEU A 980 14.93 30.09 -1.59
N LEU A 981 14.40 29.46 -2.65
CA LEU A 981 14.49 28.03 -2.91
C LEU A 981 15.52 27.69 -4.00
N ASP A 982 16.18 28.70 -4.57
CA ASP A 982 17.25 28.49 -5.53
C ASP A 982 18.44 27.74 -4.91
N PRO A 983 19.27 27.03 -5.71
CA PRO A 983 20.40 26.25 -5.21
C PRO A 983 21.38 27.02 -4.32
N ALA A 984 21.45 28.35 -4.44
CA ALA A 984 22.26 29.22 -3.59
C ALA A 984 21.83 29.21 -2.11
N TRP A 985 20.60 28.80 -1.82
CA TRP A 985 20.01 28.76 -0.47
C TRP A 985 19.85 27.35 0.08
N ASN A 986 20.31 26.31 -0.62
CA ASN A 986 20.12 24.90 -0.22
C ASN A 986 20.57 24.61 1.22
N ASP A 987 21.68 25.22 1.67
CA ASP A 987 22.20 25.03 3.04
C ASP A 987 21.32 25.69 4.11
N ALA A 988 20.48 26.65 3.73
CA ALA A 988 19.56 27.35 4.62
C ALA A 988 18.14 26.76 4.63
N VAL A 989 17.75 25.99 3.60
CA VAL A 989 16.43 25.35 3.53
C VAL A 989 16.36 24.18 4.51
N VAL A 990 15.48 24.29 5.51
CA VAL A 990 15.19 23.23 6.48
C VAL A 990 14.20 22.22 5.87
N SER A 991 13.16 22.72 5.22
CA SER A 991 12.16 21.92 4.51
C SER A 991 11.48 22.77 3.45
N SER A 992 11.04 22.13 2.37
CA SER A 992 10.18 22.77 1.37
C SER A 992 9.22 21.75 0.78
N GLY A 993 7.92 22.05 0.89
CA GLY A 993 6.86 21.40 0.13
C GLY A 993 6.32 22.29 -0.98
N VAL A 994 7.05 23.36 -1.36
CA VAL A 994 6.60 24.33 -2.36
C VAL A 994 6.76 23.77 -3.78
N GLY A 995 5.67 23.69 -4.52
CA GLY A 995 5.65 23.25 -5.91
C GLY A 995 4.27 23.32 -6.54
N VAL A 996 4.12 22.77 -7.75
CA VAL A 996 2.81 22.58 -8.39
C VAL A 996 2.17 21.32 -7.85
N HIS A 997 1.00 21.47 -7.23
CA HIS A 997 0.16 20.38 -6.75
C HIS A 997 -1.04 20.20 -7.69
N GLU A 998 -1.25 18.98 -8.19
CA GLU A 998 -2.44 18.66 -9.01
C GLU A 998 -3.73 18.72 -8.18
N ASP A 999 -3.64 18.31 -6.91
CA ASP A 999 -4.67 18.48 -5.90
C ASP A 999 -4.25 19.62 -4.95
N TRP A 1000 -4.91 20.78 -5.06
CA TRP A 1000 -4.60 21.94 -4.22
C TRP A 1000 -4.71 21.66 -2.72
N THR A 1001 -5.46 20.63 -2.30
CA THR A 1001 -5.63 20.30 -0.88
C THR A 1001 -4.36 19.78 -0.22
N GLU A 1002 -3.37 19.34 -1.00
CA GLU A 1002 -2.04 18.97 -0.50
C GLU A 1002 -1.37 20.13 0.24
N ILE A 1003 -1.59 21.38 -0.20
CA ILE A 1003 -1.07 22.59 0.47
C ILE A 1003 -1.66 22.71 1.88
N SER A 1004 -2.95 22.41 2.06
CA SER A 1004 -3.60 22.45 3.37
C SER A 1004 -3.10 21.35 4.30
N THR A 1005 -2.88 20.14 3.78
CA THR A 1005 -2.35 19.02 4.56
C THR A 1005 -0.96 19.31 5.13
N GLN A 1006 -0.11 20.07 4.44
CA GLN A 1006 1.22 20.44 4.96
C GLN A 1006 1.16 21.24 6.27
N LEU A 1007 0.10 22.04 6.49
CA LEU A 1007 -0.07 22.79 7.75
C LEU A 1007 -0.43 21.90 8.94
N ALA A 1008 -0.90 20.66 8.73
CA ALA A 1008 -1.23 19.75 9.83
C ALA A 1008 -0.01 19.45 10.73
N ALA A 1009 1.21 19.57 10.18
CA ALA A 1009 2.46 19.37 10.93
C ALA A 1009 2.70 20.44 12.03
N PHE A 1010 1.95 21.54 12.02
CA PHE A 1010 2.02 22.61 13.02
C PHE A 1010 0.87 22.55 14.05
N GLY A 1011 0.19 21.39 14.17
CA GLY A 1011 -0.84 21.18 15.20
C GLY A 1011 -0.27 21.08 16.61
N THR A 1012 -1.11 21.37 17.62
CA THR A 1012 -0.73 21.54 19.03
C THR A 1012 -1.33 20.49 19.96
N ASP A 1013 -1.73 19.33 19.42
CA ASP A 1013 -2.37 18.25 20.19
C ASP A 1013 -1.51 17.83 21.41
N GLY A 1014 -2.09 17.89 22.60
CA GLY A 1014 -1.41 17.55 23.87
C GLY A 1014 -0.51 18.66 24.43
N PHE A 1015 -0.52 19.84 23.83
CA PHE A 1015 0.16 21.03 24.34
C PHE A 1015 -0.85 22.09 24.79
N ARG A 1016 -0.36 23.03 25.59
CA ARG A 1016 -1.03 24.29 25.88
C ARG A 1016 -0.66 25.28 24.76
N ASP A 1017 -1.64 26.05 24.31
CA ASP A 1017 -1.51 27.00 23.20
C ASP A 1017 -2.25 28.30 23.53
N LEU A 1018 -1.79 29.42 22.96
CA LEU A 1018 -2.32 30.77 23.09
C LEU A 1018 -2.18 31.51 21.76
N PHE A 1019 -3.27 32.11 21.28
CA PHE A 1019 -3.24 33.09 20.19
C PHE A 1019 -3.52 34.49 20.73
N ALA A 1020 -2.77 35.47 20.24
CA ALA A 1020 -3.10 36.89 20.39
C ALA A 1020 -2.87 37.63 19.08
N THR A 1021 -3.76 38.57 18.73
CA THR A 1021 -3.70 39.24 17.41
C THR A 1021 -3.86 40.74 17.48
N PHE A 1022 -3.23 41.45 16.55
CA PHE A 1022 -3.42 42.89 16.36
C PHE A 1022 -3.05 43.29 14.93
N GLY A 1023 -3.67 44.35 14.41
CA GLY A 1023 -3.41 44.83 13.07
C GLY A 1023 -2.40 45.98 13.02
N TYR A 1024 -1.45 45.92 12.08
CA TYR A 1024 -0.54 47.03 11.78
C TYR A 1024 -0.22 47.14 10.29
N ILE A 1025 0.18 48.31 9.81
CA ILE A 1025 0.57 48.54 8.41
C ILE A 1025 1.92 47.87 8.13
N GLY A 1026 2.02 47.06 7.07
CA GLY A 1026 3.19 46.23 6.72
C GLY A 1026 4.43 47.01 6.26
N ASP A 1027 4.95 47.88 7.13
CA ASP A 1027 6.18 48.64 6.95
C ASP A 1027 7.42 47.79 7.32
N PRO A 1028 8.54 47.91 6.59
CA PRO A 1028 9.79 47.21 6.89
C PRO A 1028 10.27 47.34 8.35
N GLY A 1029 10.16 48.53 8.94
CA GLY A 1029 10.49 48.78 10.34
C GLY A 1029 9.53 48.10 11.30
N ALA A 1030 8.23 48.10 10.98
CA ALA A 1030 7.20 47.42 11.77
C ALA A 1030 7.35 45.89 11.76
N ASN A 1031 7.61 45.29 10.59
CA ASN A 1031 7.85 43.84 10.44
C ASN A 1031 9.05 43.39 11.31
N ARG A 1032 10.17 44.11 11.22
CA ARG A 1032 11.37 43.83 12.02
C ARG A 1032 11.14 44.06 13.52
N LEU A 1033 10.40 45.12 13.88
CA LEU A 1033 10.05 45.38 15.27
C LEU A 1033 9.18 44.27 15.85
N PHE A 1034 8.18 43.79 15.11
CA PHE A 1034 7.31 42.70 15.55
C PHE A 1034 8.10 41.45 15.86
N ASN A 1035 8.94 41.01 14.92
CA ASN A 1035 9.79 39.85 15.15
C ASN A 1035 10.74 40.05 16.34
N LYS A 1036 11.38 41.22 16.43
CA LYS A 1036 12.29 41.51 17.54
C LYS A 1036 11.57 41.44 18.90
N THR A 1037 10.41 42.09 19.00
CA THR A 1037 9.64 42.12 20.26
C THR A 1037 9.22 40.71 20.67
N VAL A 1038 8.76 39.87 19.73
CA VAL A 1038 8.24 38.53 20.05
C VAL A 1038 9.34 37.48 20.15
N ILE A 1039 10.19 37.34 19.13
CA ILE A 1039 11.15 36.24 19.03
C ILE A 1039 12.40 36.49 19.87
N GLU A 1040 13.01 37.67 19.77
CA GLU A 1040 14.15 38.00 20.67
C GLU A 1040 13.68 38.18 22.12
N GLY A 1041 12.47 38.70 22.33
CA GLY A 1041 11.85 38.80 23.66
C GLY A 1041 11.64 37.45 24.32
N ALA A 1042 11.13 36.45 23.58
CA ALA A 1042 10.93 35.09 24.10
C ALA A 1042 12.27 34.42 24.46
N LEU A 1043 13.31 34.61 23.64
CA LEU A 1043 14.67 34.13 23.94
C LEU A 1043 15.26 34.75 25.21
N GLN A 1044 14.94 36.01 25.50
CA GLN A 1044 15.45 36.73 26.68
C GLN A 1044 14.68 36.38 27.95
N ASN A 1045 13.36 36.28 27.85
CA ASN A 1045 12.48 36.27 29.02
C ASN A 1045 11.93 34.87 29.34
N LEU A 1046 11.80 33.98 28.35
CA LEU A 1046 11.09 32.70 28.49
C LEU A 1046 11.97 31.47 28.23
N SER A 1047 13.30 31.62 28.19
CA SER A 1047 14.22 30.51 27.90
C SER A 1047 14.22 29.37 28.93
N HIS A 1048 13.57 29.59 30.08
CA HIS A 1048 13.47 28.64 31.17
C HIS A 1048 12.22 27.75 31.10
N ILE A 1049 11.27 28.08 30.22
CA ILE A 1049 10.00 27.35 30.08
C ILE A 1049 10.22 26.10 29.21
N GLU A 1050 9.89 24.94 29.76
CA GLU A 1050 10.02 23.66 29.08
C GLU A 1050 9.03 23.52 27.92
N GLY A 1051 9.45 22.88 26.83
CA GLY A 1051 8.61 22.66 25.65
C GLY A 1051 8.19 23.91 24.87
N LEU A 1052 8.62 25.11 25.29
CA LEU A 1052 8.16 26.36 24.70
C LEU A 1052 8.56 26.49 23.22
N THR A 1053 7.58 26.84 22.40
CA THR A 1053 7.77 27.35 21.03
C THR A 1053 6.95 28.61 20.85
N VAL A 1054 7.55 29.67 20.30
CA VAL A 1054 6.88 30.95 20.05
C VAL A 1054 6.98 31.31 18.57
N TYR A 1055 5.88 31.73 17.97
CA TYR A 1055 5.79 32.21 16.59
C TYR A 1055 5.28 33.66 16.51
N ALA A 1056 5.88 34.41 15.58
CA ALA A 1056 5.42 35.71 15.12
C ALA A 1056 4.91 35.57 13.67
N ALA A 1057 3.58 35.52 13.50
CA ALA A 1057 2.94 35.32 12.20
C ALA A 1057 2.42 36.63 11.58
N HIS A 1058 2.66 36.79 10.28
CA HIS A 1058 2.22 37.91 9.46
C HIS A 1058 1.14 37.40 8.50
N GLN A 1059 -0.08 37.92 8.65
CA GLN A 1059 -1.22 37.57 7.81
C GLN A 1059 -1.69 38.82 7.05
N PRO A 1060 -1.21 39.03 5.81
CA PRO A 1060 -1.59 40.20 5.03
C PRO A 1060 -3.09 40.24 4.71
N ILE A 1061 -3.69 41.41 4.93
CA ILE A 1061 -5.05 41.77 4.55
C ILE A 1061 -4.93 42.89 3.51
N SER A 1062 -5.11 42.55 2.23
CA SER A 1062 -4.91 43.48 1.13
C SER A 1062 -6.16 44.30 0.80
N LYS A 1063 -5.98 45.38 0.04
CA LYS A 1063 -7.12 46.09 -0.58
C LYS A 1063 -7.97 45.17 -1.44
N GLY A 1064 -7.34 44.33 -2.27
CA GLY A 1064 -8.05 43.37 -3.11
C GLY A 1064 -8.90 42.37 -2.31
N PHE A 1065 -8.38 41.91 -1.17
CA PHE A 1065 -9.12 41.07 -0.22
C PHE A 1065 -10.38 41.78 0.33
N MET A 1066 -10.26 43.03 0.76
CA MET A 1066 -11.41 43.81 1.29
C MET A 1066 -12.43 44.15 0.19
N GLU A 1067 -11.97 44.44 -1.02
CA GLU A 1067 -12.85 44.62 -2.18
C GLU A 1067 -13.59 43.32 -2.54
N ALA A 1068 -12.90 42.18 -2.49
CA ALA A 1068 -13.51 40.87 -2.69
C ALA A 1068 -14.58 40.58 -1.64
N SER A 1069 -14.32 40.92 -0.37
CA SER A 1069 -15.29 40.85 0.72
C SER A 1069 -16.56 41.67 0.42
N ARG A 1070 -16.40 42.93 0.01
CA ARG A 1070 -17.51 43.83 -0.38
C ARG A 1070 -18.34 43.25 -1.54
N ARG A 1071 -17.71 42.56 -2.50
CA ARG A 1071 -18.41 41.90 -3.63
C ARG A 1071 -19.11 40.61 -3.21
N ALA A 1072 -18.50 39.82 -2.34
CA ALA A 1072 -18.96 38.47 -1.99
C ALA A 1072 -20.17 38.48 -1.05
N ALA A 1073 -20.27 39.47 -0.15
CA ALA A 1073 -21.35 39.64 0.81
C ALA A 1073 -22.21 40.90 0.54
N PRO A 1074 -23.18 40.85 -0.40
CA PRO A 1074 -24.14 41.93 -0.62
C PRO A 1074 -24.98 42.12 0.66
N GLY A 1075 -24.72 43.21 1.41
CA GLY A 1075 -25.26 43.45 2.76
C GLY A 1075 -24.18 43.67 3.83
N GLY A 1076 -22.92 43.34 3.52
CA GLY A 1076 -21.75 43.51 4.38
C GLY A 1076 -21.56 42.38 5.40
N ASN A 1077 -20.52 42.53 6.22
CA ASN A 1077 -20.22 41.68 7.37
C ASN A 1077 -19.93 42.56 8.60
N VAL A 1078 -19.73 41.93 9.76
CA VAL A 1078 -19.52 42.62 11.03
C VAL A 1078 -18.17 43.31 11.10
N LEU A 1079 -17.13 42.77 10.45
CA LEU A 1079 -15.77 43.29 10.49
C LEU A 1079 -15.71 44.70 9.88
N GLY A 1080 -16.46 44.91 8.79
CA GLY A 1080 -16.77 46.23 8.25
C GLY A 1080 -15.56 47.04 7.77
N LEU A 1081 -14.51 46.35 7.30
CA LEU A 1081 -13.31 46.99 6.77
C LEU A 1081 -13.59 47.66 5.42
N ASP A 1082 -12.98 48.83 5.21
CA ASP A 1082 -13.06 49.62 3.99
C ASP A 1082 -11.67 49.71 3.32
N PRO A 1083 -11.49 49.20 2.08
CA PRO A 1083 -10.20 49.26 1.39
C PRO A 1083 -9.63 50.68 1.22
N ASP A 1084 -10.50 51.71 1.19
CA ASP A 1084 -10.08 53.10 1.03
C ASP A 1084 -9.66 53.75 2.35
N VAL A 1085 -10.15 53.22 3.49
CA VAL A 1085 -9.86 53.75 4.83
C VAL A 1085 -8.76 52.93 5.53
N ASP A 1086 -8.90 51.61 5.53
CA ASP A 1086 -8.04 50.70 6.30
C ASP A 1086 -6.75 50.34 5.53
N GLY A 1087 -6.79 50.35 4.19
CA GLY A 1087 -5.63 50.05 3.36
C GLY A 1087 -5.07 48.64 3.53
N THR A 1088 -3.95 48.33 2.87
CA THR A 1088 -3.29 47.02 3.06
C THR A 1088 -2.58 47.00 4.42
N PHE A 1089 -2.87 46.01 5.26
CA PHE A 1089 -2.27 45.85 6.57
C PHE A 1089 -1.96 44.36 6.88
N ILE A 1090 -1.32 44.10 8.01
CA ILE A 1090 -1.00 42.75 8.52
C ILE A 1090 -1.83 42.51 9.77
N ALA A 1091 -2.67 41.47 9.77
CA ALA A 1091 -3.25 40.90 10.98
C ALA A 1091 -2.18 40.02 11.66
N ALA A 1092 -1.37 40.65 12.51
CA ALA A 1092 -0.29 39.99 13.22
C ALA A 1092 -0.86 38.97 14.20
N ARG A 1093 -0.20 37.82 14.35
CA ARG A 1093 -0.53 36.86 15.40
C ARG A 1093 0.72 36.45 16.16
N ILE A 1094 0.64 36.53 17.48
CA ILE A 1094 1.56 35.89 18.42
C ILE A 1094 0.94 34.56 18.79
N ASP A 1095 1.75 33.51 18.71
CA ASP A 1095 1.35 32.13 18.95
C ASP A 1095 2.43 31.51 19.86
N ALA A 1096 2.01 30.92 20.97
CA ALA A 1096 2.90 30.36 21.98
C ALA A 1096 2.39 28.98 22.40
N ILE A 1097 3.26 27.99 22.36
CA ILE A 1097 2.95 26.59 22.66
C ILE A 1097 3.88 26.12 23.78
N TRP A 1098 3.33 25.54 24.84
CA TRP A 1098 4.09 25.08 26.02
C TRP A 1098 3.43 23.86 26.68
N THR A 1099 4.07 23.30 27.71
CA THR A 1099 3.63 22.02 28.31
C THR A 1099 3.01 22.17 29.70
N CYS A 1100 3.55 23.04 30.55
CA CYS A 1100 3.23 23.07 31.98
C CYS A 1100 2.19 24.15 32.31
N GLU A 1101 1.20 23.82 33.14
CA GLU A 1101 0.15 24.76 33.57
C GLU A 1101 0.71 25.88 34.45
N GLU A 1102 1.77 25.62 35.21
CA GLU A 1102 2.41 26.59 36.11
C GLU A 1102 3.00 27.80 35.36
N ASP A 1103 3.24 27.65 34.06
CA ASP A 1103 3.85 28.67 33.20
C ASP A 1103 2.81 29.55 32.48
N ASP A 1104 1.51 29.24 32.58
CA ASP A 1104 0.42 29.93 31.89
C ASP A 1104 0.47 31.46 32.08
N GLU A 1105 0.55 31.91 33.34
CA GLU A 1105 0.57 33.34 33.67
C GLU A 1105 1.82 34.04 33.13
N ALA A 1106 2.98 33.38 33.11
CA ALA A 1106 4.21 33.97 32.58
C ALA A 1106 4.06 34.22 31.07
N ILE A 1107 3.47 33.26 30.34
CA ILE A 1107 3.27 33.34 28.89
C ILE A 1107 2.19 34.37 28.55
N TYR A 1108 1.05 34.38 29.25
CA TYR A 1108 0.02 35.41 29.06
C TYR A 1108 0.57 36.82 29.27
N ASN A 1109 1.30 37.04 30.36
CA ASN A 1109 1.91 38.35 30.65
C ASN A 1109 2.92 38.76 29.58
N PHE A 1110 3.76 37.84 29.11
CA PHE A 1110 4.72 38.11 28.03
C PHE A 1110 4.03 38.52 26.73
N VAL A 1111 2.99 37.79 26.32
CA VAL A 1111 2.25 38.10 25.08
C VAL A 1111 1.51 39.43 25.20
N HIS A 1112 0.91 39.74 26.35
CA HIS A 1112 0.31 41.05 26.60
C HIS A 1112 1.34 42.18 26.55
N GLU A 1113 2.51 42.01 27.19
CA GLU A 1113 3.59 43.00 27.14
C GLU A 1113 4.08 43.23 25.71
N CYS A 1114 4.20 42.17 24.91
CA CYS A 1114 4.56 42.28 23.50
C CYS A 1114 3.56 43.15 22.73
N MET A 1115 2.25 42.91 22.91
CA MET A 1115 1.20 43.73 22.28
C MET A 1115 1.28 45.19 22.72
N ASP A 1116 1.45 45.46 24.01
CA ASP A 1116 1.59 46.82 24.55
C ASP A 1116 2.80 47.56 23.98
N ILE A 1117 3.94 46.86 23.83
CA ILE A 1117 5.15 47.42 23.21
C ILE A 1117 4.87 47.76 21.74
N MET A 1118 4.20 46.86 21.01
CA MET A 1118 3.87 47.07 19.60
C MET A 1118 2.93 48.26 19.42
N GLU A 1119 1.86 48.34 20.21
CA GLU A 1119 0.94 49.47 20.17
C GLU A 1119 1.65 50.78 20.49
N ARG A 1120 2.41 50.83 21.59
CA ARG A 1120 3.11 52.05 22.05
C ARG A 1120 4.11 52.57 21.03
N LYS A 1121 4.75 51.69 20.27
CA LYS A 1121 5.75 52.06 19.26
C LYS A 1121 5.14 52.37 17.89
N LEU A 1122 4.09 51.66 17.46
CA LEU A 1122 3.51 51.81 16.13
C LEU A 1122 2.42 52.89 16.07
N ARG A 1123 1.66 53.10 17.14
CA ARG A 1123 0.57 54.09 17.18
C ARG A 1123 1.06 55.53 16.92
N PRO A 1124 2.16 56.01 17.53
CA PRO A 1124 2.69 57.35 17.22
C PRO A 1124 3.21 57.50 15.79
N LEU A 1125 3.53 56.40 15.12
CA LEU A 1125 4.01 56.38 13.73
C LEU A 1125 2.87 56.27 12.70
N GLY A 1126 1.61 56.16 13.16
CA GLY A 1126 0.46 55.92 12.28
C GLY A 1126 0.44 54.53 11.66
N LEU A 1127 1.23 53.58 12.18
CA LEU A 1127 1.33 52.21 11.66
C LEU A 1127 0.43 51.23 12.41
N TRP A 1128 -0.23 51.65 13.50
CA TRP A 1128 -1.16 50.80 14.27
C TRP A 1128 -2.58 50.94 13.74
N THR A 1129 -3.19 49.84 13.29
CA THR A 1129 -4.61 49.81 12.87
C THR A 1129 -5.51 49.44 14.06
N GLY A 1130 -5.00 48.67 15.01
CA GLY A 1130 -5.77 48.18 16.16
C GLY A 1130 -6.83 47.12 15.83
N PHE A 1131 -6.85 46.61 14.59
CA PHE A 1131 -7.76 45.53 14.21
C PHE A 1131 -7.48 44.26 15.00
N VAL A 1132 -8.50 43.67 15.62
CA VAL A 1132 -8.39 42.39 16.34
C VAL A 1132 -9.22 41.34 15.61
N TYR A 1133 -8.55 40.37 15.02
CA TYR A 1133 -9.18 39.28 14.29
C TYR A 1133 -9.76 38.24 15.24
N LEU A 1134 -11.09 38.12 15.32
CA LEU A 1134 -11.77 37.33 16.36
C LEU A 1134 -11.32 35.86 16.39
N ASN A 1135 -11.03 35.26 15.24
CA ASN A 1135 -10.62 33.85 15.19
C ASN A 1135 -9.22 33.59 15.79
N ASP A 1136 -8.36 34.61 15.92
CA ASP A 1136 -7.00 34.52 16.48
C ASP A 1136 -6.84 35.38 17.77
N ALA A 1137 -7.96 35.82 18.37
CA ALA A 1137 -7.94 36.70 19.53
C ALA A 1137 -7.68 35.92 20.84
N ALA A 1138 -6.91 36.54 21.74
CA ALA A 1138 -6.65 36.05 23.09
C ALA A 1138 -7.79 36.41 24.05
N LYS A 1139 -7.89 35.68 25.16
CA LYS A 1139 -8.73 36.07 26.30
C LYS A 1139 -8.45 37.54 26.69
N GLY A 1140 -9.51 38.33 26.86
CA GLY A 1140 -9.42 39.74 27.23
C GLY A 1140 -9.26 40.73 26.05
N GLN A 1141 -8.98 40.26 24.84
CA GLN A 1141 -9.07 41.11 23.66
C GLN A 1141 -10.53 41.40 23.30
N LYS A 1142 -10.78 42.56 22.70
CA LYS A 1142 -12.13 43.05 22.42
C LYS A 1142 -12.38 43.25 20.91
N PRO A 1143 -12.53 42.16 20.12
CA PRO A 1143 -12.62 42.24 18.67
C PRO A 1143 -13.72 43.19 18.18
N PHE A 1144 -14.91 43.13 18.78
CA PHE A 1144 -16.06 43.92 18.35
C PHE A 1144 -15.92 45.44 18.56
N GLU A 1145 -15.07 45.89 19.50
CA GLU A 1145 -14.76 47.32 19.67
C GLU A 1145 -13.85 47.85 18.53
N THR A 1146 -13.17 46.95 17.81
CA THR A 1146 -12.25 47.30 16.72
C THR A 1146 -12.94 47.31 15.35
N TYR A 1147 -14.04 46.58 15.21
CA TYR A 1147 -14.75 46.41 13.93
C TYR A 1147 -15.48 47.67 13.49
N ALA A 1148 -15.18 48.10 12.25
CA ALA A 1148 -15.57 49.39 11.71
C ALA A 1148 -15.31 50.55 12.70
N GLN A 1149 -14.15 50.53 13.38
CA GLN A 1149 -13.78 51.51 14.42
C GLN A 1149 -14.82 51.59 15.56
N GLY A 1150 -15.43 50.46 15.92
CA GLY A 1150 -16.44 50.33 16.97
C GLY A 1150 -17.87 50.64 16.55
N ASN A 1151 -18.09 51.11 15.32
CA ASN A 1151 -19.42 51.54 14.86
C ASN A 1151 -20.43 50.39 14.69
N ASN A 1152 -19.94 49.15 14.53
CA ASN A 1152 -20.80 47.98 14.37
C ASN A 1152 -21.29 47.39 15.70
N LEU A 1153 -20.64 47.69 16.83
CA LEU A 1153 -20.98 47.13 18.14
C LEU A 1153 -22.40 47.50 18.62
N PRO A 1154 -22.86 48.77 18.53
CA PRO A 1154 -24.25 49.12 18.89
C PRO A 1154 -25.29 48.36 18.06
N ARG A 1155 -24.98 48.09 16.78
CA ARG A 1155 -25.85 47.32 15.88
C ARG A 1155 -25.91 45.85 16.29
N LEU A 1156 -24.78 45.23 16.66
CA LEU A 1156 -24.76 43.86 17.20
C LEU A 1156 -25.61 43.75 18.47
N ARG A 1157 -25.43 44.66 19.43
CA ARG A 1157 -26.22 44.67 20.68
C ARG A 1157 -27.72 44.78 20.40
N LYS A 1158 -28.12 45.65 19.48
CA LYS A 1158 -29.53 45.78 19.06
C LYS A 1158 -30.09 44.48 18.46
N ILE A 1159 -29.29 43.76 17.68
CA ILE A 1159 -29.69 42.48 17.07
C ILE A 1159 -29.74 41.38 18.13
N GLN A 1160 -28.80 41.34 19.07
CA GLN A 1160 -28.82 40.43 20.22
C GLN A 1160 -30.12 40.59 21.01
N SER A 1161 -30.48 41.82 21.42
CA SER A 1161 -31.73 42.06 22.14
C SER A 1161 -33.00 41.69 21.35
N LYS A 1162 -32.92 41.62 20.01
CA LYS A 1162 -34.04 41.17 19.17
C LYS A 1162 -34.20 39.64 19.18
N TYR A 1163 -33.10 38.90 19.16
CA TYR A 1163 -33.10 37.42 19.04
C TYR A 1163 -32.91 36.69 20.37
N ASP A 1164 -32.52 37.41 21.42
CA ASP A 1164 -32.38 36.94 22.80
C ASP A 1164 -32.99 37.98 23.78
N PRO A 1165 -34.32 38.23 23.71
CA PRO A 1165 -34.96 39.34 24.42
C PRO A 1165 -34.96 39.22 25.94
N ASP A 1166 -34.77 38.02 26.48
CA ASP A 1166 -34.64 37.74 27.91
C ASP A 1166 -33.20 37.42 28.35
N CYS A 1167 -32.23 37.72 27.48
CA CYS A 1167 -30.80 37.55 27.75
C CYS A 1167 -30.38 36.12 28.11
N PHE A 1168 -31.11 35.09 27.67
CA PHE A 1168 -30.77 33.70 28.00
C PHE A 1168 -29.41 33.29 27.40
N ILE A 1169 -29.20 33.53 26.10
CA ILE A 1169 -27.89 33.25 25.47
C ILE A 1169 -26.83 34.18 26.05
N GLN A 1170 -27.13 35.45 26.25
CA GLN A 1170 -26.18 36.40 26.85
C GLN A 1170 -25.71 35.96 28.24
N ASP A 1171 -26.64 35.57 29.11
CA ASP A 1171 -26.35 35.31 30.51
C ASP A 1171 -25.84 33.88 30.75
N TYR A 1172 -26.25 32.88 29.96
CA TYR A 1172 -25.95 31.48 30.24
C TYR A 1172 -24.91 30.84 29.32
N LEU A 1173 -24.71 31.34 28.09
CA LEU A 1173 -23.63 30.87 27.22
C LEU A 1173 -22.30 31.50 27.66
N GLN A 1174 -21.29 30.67 27.91
CA GLN A 1174 -19.92 31.13 28.09
C GLN A 1174 -19.35 31.54 26.72
N HIS A 1175 -19.38 32.84 26.46
CA HIS A 1175 -18.82 33.43 25.25
C HIS A 1175 -17.31 33.56 25.39
N GLY A 1176 -16.57 33.33 24.30
CA GLY A 1176 -15.14 33.66 24.26
C GLY A 1176 -14.87 35.16 24.30
N PHE A 1177 -15.78 35.95 23.72
CA PHE A 1177 -15.73 37.41 23.66
C PHE A 1177 -17.11 37.98 23.89
N ALA A 1178 -17.26 38.88 24.85
CA ALA A 1178 -18.55 39.45 25.18
C ALA A 1178 -18.89 40.67 24.30
N LEU A 1179 -20.18 40.96 24.13
CA LEU A 1179 -20.63 42.18 23.44
C LEU A 1179 -20.74 43.37 24.41
N ASP A 1180 -20.74 43.17 25.72
CA ASP A 1180 -21.00 44.18 26.76
C ASP A 1180 -19.77 44.94 27.26
#